data_AF-A0A0U0WC58-F1
#
_entry.id   AF-A0A0U0WC58-F1
#
_cell.length_a   1.000
_cell.length_b   1.000
_cell.length_c   1.000
_cell.angle_alpha   90.00
_cell.angle_beta   90.00
_cell.angle_gamma   90.00
#
_symmetry.space_group_name_H-M   'P 1'
#
loop_
_entity.id
_entity.type
_entity.pdbx_description
1 polymer ?
#
loop_
_entity_poly.entity_id
_entity_poly.type
_entity_poly.pdbx_seq_one_letter_code
_entity_poly.pdbx_strand_id
1 'polypeptide(L)'
;MMLPVNASWGTLLARLFALGLVIATSPITVIPAVLVLHAPRPRPTGMAFLGGWVLSLAALTGLFAGASDLLGGLHKSPPTWASWLRVFFGSALILFGVYRWLTRHRQGESPRWMLGVADYDHEGRPVHLVTAYAPLEELPDLSGAIADHLGGAGAGPDAVVDLALWRHGAASDEGPDDPSDEEAILVEAEKLLADCDFGGPLHRLDLTVTTVEGATPERFRTHHFTLRPQDGRFVEDPLYRNLHPMLAKRLDLWRLANFTLRRLRSAEDVYVFHGVARDNPADHRLFALAEVRDLTPVSAADGTLRYPRLELMGSLALSAMWEALATFDARNRPAANRIVLYVRPPWNVPRDAWTALARSSAPLAIGAALEKLVLRVRFPDGRERVLDVEGLGEGVTVRERPLGAEPVRSLTPYRQKLLRANRIGAPYPYEIVRMLTPPPEAVARFPTGEFTEHDLDEDGHLAPVSRPYGRNTANVVLGLLRNNTEKVPEGMTRVALFGDPTRGLGNIAEPECRRIVAALDLAERMGVPVEWFTLSSGAKIAMDSGTENMDWIGAVLRRLIEFTQRGGEVNIVVTGVNVGAQPYWNAEATMLMHTRGILVMTPASAMVLTGKQALDYSGGVSAEDNFGIGGFDRIMGPNGQGQYWAPTLADACAIRSNSSATSLSLAARLAEVTAAVRAAKLSEVAEEFDRIHTVQRALAVGSVDRIISAEALRPYVIDALERGLSLG
;
A
#
# COMPACT_ATOMS: atom_id res chain seq x y z
N MET A 1 51.78 -93.78 2.27
CA MET A 1 52.62 -92.91 1.42
C MET A 1 51.71 -91.87 0.78
N MET A 2 52.14 -90.61 0.74
CA MET A 2 51.43 -89.36 0.37
C MET A 2 50.71 -88.60 1.49
N LEU A 3 51.40 -87.59 2.01
CA LEU A 3 50.90 -86.45 2.79
C LEU A 3 50.01 -85.54 1.91
N PRO A 4 48.94 -84.93 2.44
CA PRO A 4 48.41 -83.71 1.86
C PRO A 4 48.61 -82.49 2.78
N VAL A 5 49.44 -81.59 2.25
CA VAL A 5 49.33 -80.12 2.25
C VAL A 5 49.13 -79.41 3.59
N ASN A 6 50.26 -78.95 4.15
CA ASN A 6 50.32 -77.82 5.07
C ASN A 6 49.67 -76.60 4.41
N ALA A 7 48.50 -76.16 4.90
CA ALA A 7 47.99 -74.83 4.61
C ALA A 7 49.05 -73.83 5.11
N SER A 8 49.70 -73.11 4.18
CA SER A 8 50.71 -72.14 4.57
C SER A 8 50.03 -71.06 5.41
N TRP A 9 50.65 -70.66 6.52
CA TRP A 9 50.20 -69.53 7.33
C TRP A 9 49.82 -68.30 6.49
N GLY A 10 50.46 -68.14 5.31
CA GLY A 10 50.13 -67.10 4.34
C GLY A 10 48.70 -67.15 3.77
N THR A 11 48.12 -68.33 3.52
CA THR A 11 46.74 -68.42 3.00
C THR A 11 45.69 -68.13 4.07
N LEU A 12 45.96 -68.53 5.31
CA LEU A 12 45.08 -68.28 6.45
C LEU A 12 45.15 -66.80 6.88
N LEU A 13 46.35 -66.23 6.92
CA LEU A 13 46.57 -64.79 7.12
C LEU A 13 45.92 -63.96 6.02
N ALA A 14 46.02 -64.35 4.74
CA ALA A 14 45.38 -63.61 3.65
C ALA A 14 43.85 -63.57 3.77
N ARG A 15 43.21 -64.68 4.19
CA ARG A 15 41.75 -64.72 4.43
C ARG A 15 41.34 -63.89 5.64
N LEU A 16 42.07 -63.99 6.75
CA LEU A 16 41.79 -63.21 7.95
C LEU A 16 42.04 -61.71 7.72
N PHE A 17 43.06 -61.36 6.95
CA PHE A 17 43.36 -59.98 6.60
C PHE A 17 42.25 -59.37 5.75
N ALA A 18 41.72 -60.09 4.75
CA ALA A 18 40.60 -59.60 3.95
C ALA A 18 39.33 -59.34 4.78
N LEU A 19 38.97 -60.26 5.68
CA LEU A 19 37.84 -60.07 6.60
C LEU A 19 38.10 -58.95 7.62
N GLY A 20 39.31 -58.88 8.18
CA GLY A 20 39.72 -57.83 9.10
C GLY A 20 39.68 -56.44 8.45
N LEU A 21 40.06 -56.34 7.18
CA LEU A 21 40.02 -55.10 6.40
C LEU A 21 38.58 -54.63 6.20
N VAL A 22 37.64 -55.52 5.87
CA VAL A 22 36.21 -55.18 5.71
C VAL A 22 35.58 -54.69 7.03
N ILE A 23 35.96 -55.28 8.16
CA ILE A 23 35.52 -54.82 9.48
C ILE A 23 36.15 -53.47 9.83
N ALA A 24 37.44 -53.28 9.52
CA ALA A 24 38.16 -52.04 9.78
C ALA A 24 37.64 -50.86 8.95
N THR A 25 37.17 -51.09 7.72
CA THR A 25 36.58 -50.07 6.85
C THR A 25 35.07 -49.90 7.01
N SER A 26 34.45 -50.63 7.94
CA SER A 26 33.01 -50.50 8.22
C SER A 26 32.68 -49.11 8.80
N PRO A 27 31.61 -48.43 8.36
CA PRO A 27 31.18 -47.15 8.92
C PRO A 27 30.95 -47.19 10.44
N ILE A 28 30.58 -48.37 10.96
CA ILE A 28 30.28 -48.59 12.38
C ILE A 28 31.51 -48.40 13.27
N THR A 29 32.72 -48.74 12.80
CA THR A 29 33.96 -48.56 13.58
C THR A 29 34.50 -47.13 13.50
N VAL A 30 34.15 -46.39 12.45
CA VAL A 30 34.56 -44.99 12.22
C VAL A 30 33.75 -44.02 13.08
N ILE A 31 32.45 -44.26 13.30
CA ILE A 31 31.56 -43.36 14.05
C ILE A 31 32.07 -43.09 15.48
N PRO A 32 32.42 -44.10 16.31
CA PRO A 32 32.97 -43.86 17.65
C PRO A 32 34.30 -43.09 17.62
N ALA A 33 35.17 -43.35 16.63
CA ALA A 33 36.44 -42.66 16.50
C ALA A 33 36.25 -41.16 16.21
N VAL A 34 35.28 -40.81 15.35
CA VAL A 34 34.90 -39.42 15.07
C VAL A 34 34.26 -38.77 16.31
N LEU A 35 33.37 -39.46 17.01
CA LEU A 35 32.75 -38.95 18.24
C LEU A 35 33.80 -38.64 19.33
N VAL A 36 34.83 -39.47 19.46
CA VAL A 36 35.93 -39.26 20.41
C VAL A 36 36.83 -38.08 20.02
N LEU A 37 36.98 -37.78 18.72
CA LEU A 37 37.70 -36.59 18.24
C LEU A 37 36.97 -35.27 18.56
N HIS A 38 35.63 -35.30 18.62
CA HIS A 38 34.80 -34.15 18.99
C HIS A 38 34.54 -34.03 20.50
N ALA A 39 35.09 -34.92 21.32
CA ALA A 39 34.94 -34.86 22.77
C ALA A 39 35.75 -33.69 23.38
N PRO A 40 35.27 -33.05 24.46
CA PRO A 40 35.95 -31.90 25.09
C PRO A 40 37.36 -32.18 25.61
N ARG A 41 37.76 -33.46 25.74
CA ARG A 41 39.13 -33.89 26.06
C ARG A 41 39.56 -35.07 25.18
N PRO A 42 40.04 -34.82 23.94
CA PRO A 42 40.20 -35.88 22.93
C PRO A 42 41.32 -36.88 23.26
N ARG A 43 42.44 -36.43 23.85
CA ARG A 43 43.57 -37.33 24.20
C ARG A 43 43.23 -38.39 25.27
N PRO A 44 42.73 -38.04 26.46
CA PRO A 44 42.39 -39.04 27.48
C PRO A 44 41.20 -39.91 27.06
N THR A 45 40.20 -39.34 26.37
CA THR A 45 39.03 -40.08 25.86
C THR A 45 39.44 -41.09 24.77
N GLY A 46 40.37 -40.71 23.89
CA GLY A 46 40.97 -41.60 22.89
C GLY A 46 41.73 -42.77 23.49
N MET A 47 42.55 -42.52 24.52
CA MET A 47 43.28 -43.59 25.22
C MET A 47 42.35 -44.54 25.97
N ALA A 48 41.30 -44.02 26.62
CA ALA A 48 40.30 -44.85 27.29
C ALA A 48 39.50 -45.70 26.29
N PHE A 49 39.09 -45.13 25.15
CA PHE A 49 38.40 -45.86 24.09
C PHE A 49 39.28 -46.97 23.50
N LEU A 50 40.53 -46.66 23.14
CA LEU A 50 41.46 -47.65 22.58
C LEU A 50 41.74 -48.78 23.57
N GLY A 51 41.93 -48.44 24.85
CA GLY A 51 42.09 -49.42 25.93
C GLY A 51 40.87 -50.33 26.06
N GLY A 52 39.67 -49.76 26.16
CA GLY A 52 38.43 -50.54 26.26
C GLY A 52 38.14 -51.40 25.02
N TRP A 53 38.50 -50.90 23.84
CA TRP A 53 38.34 -51.60 22.57
C TRP A 53 39.23 -52.84 22.50
N VAL A 54 40.53 -52.69 22.76
CA VAL A 54 41.49 -53.81 22.75
C VAL A 54 41.11 -54.85 23.79
N LEU A 55 40.71 -54.42 24.99
CA LEU A 55 40.37 -55.31 26.10
C LEU A 55 39.07 -56.09 25.80
N SER A 56 38.07 -55.44 25.21
CA SER A 56 36.84 -56.11 24.76
C SER A 56 37.11 -57.09 23.63
N LEU A 57 37.95 -56.72 22.65
CA LEU A 57 38.30 -57.60 21.54
C LEU A 57 39.07 -58.83 22.03
N ALA A 58 40.01 -58.65 22.97
CA ALA A 58 40.74 -59.74 23.59
C ALA A 58 39.83 -60.66 24.41
N ALA A 59 38.90 -60.09 25.18
CA ALA A 59 37.92 -60.85 25.96
C ALA A 59 36.98 -61.66 25.06
N LEU A 60 36.43 -61.05 24.00
CA LEU A 60 35.58 -61.74 23.02
C LEU A 60 36.34 -62.83 22.28
N THR A 61 37.58 -62.55 21.84
CA THR A 61 38.42 -63.55 21.15
C THR A 61 38.73 -64.72 22.08
N GLY A 62 39.08 -64.45 23.34
CA GLY A 62 39.31 -65.46 24.35
C GLY A 62 38.06 -66.29 24.66
N LEU A 63 36.90 -65.64 24.76
CA LEU A 63 35.61 -66.30 24.96
C LEU A 63 35.28 -67.24 23.79
N PHE A 64 35.44 -66.78 22.55
CA PHE A 64 35.13 -67.59 21.36
C PHE A 64 36.15 -68.72 21.15
N ALA A 65 37.43 -68.46 21.38
CA ALA A 65 38.46 -69.50 21.34
C ALA A 65 38.22 -70.58 22.41
N GLY A 66 37.90 -70.16 23.64
CA GLY A 66 37.56 -71.08 24.74
C GLY A 66 36.24 -71.83 24.53
N ALA A 67 35.23 -71.16 23.98
CA ALA A 67 33.95 -71.79 23.63
C ALA A 67 34.11 -72.79 22.48
N SER A 68 35.03 -72.55 21.55
CA SER A 68 35.35 -73.49 20.47
C SER A 68 36.01 -74.77 20.98
N ASP A 69 36.83 -74.69 22.02
CA ASP A 69 37.40 -75.88 22.69
C ASP A 69 36.34 -76.66 23.47
N LEU A 70 35.36 -75.98 24.09
CA LEU A 70 34.21 -76.62 24.75
C LEU A 70 33.26 -77.33 23.76
N LEU A 71 33.25 -76.92 22.49
CA LEU A 71 32.47 -77.52 21.40
C LEU A 71 33.28 -78.50 20.54
N GLY A 72 34.52 -78.79 20.93
CA GLY A 72 35.50 -79.65 20.27
C GLY A 72 35.13 -81.14 20.27
N GLY A 73 34.04 -81.48 19.58
CA GLY A 73 33.58 -82.85 19.35
C GLY A 73 32.63 -83.00 18.15
N LEU A 74 32.19 -81.91 17.53
CA LEU A 74 31.15 -81.89 16.50
C LEU A 74 31.63 -82.13 15.06
N HIS A 75 32.87 -82.60 14.85
CA HIS A 75 33.48 -82.76 13.53
C HIS A 75 33.16 -84.06 12.78
N LYS A 76 32.26 -84.93 13.29
CA LYS A 76 31.92 -86.19 12.61
C LYS A 76 30.51 -86.30 12.02
N SER A 77 29.59 -85.36 12.30
CA SER A 77 28.29 -85.19 11.60
C SER A 77 27.65 -83.87 12.07
N PRO A 78 27.05 -83.03 11.20
CA PRO A 78 26.26 -81.90 11.67
C PRO A 78 25.10 -82.43 12.51
N PRO A 79 24.93 -81.98 13.76
CA PRO A 79 23.87 -82.51 14.59
C PRO A 79 22.51 -82.09 14.02
N THR A 80 21.59 -83.05 13.93
CA THR A 80 20.25 -82.86 13.33
C THR A 80 19.42 -81.76 14.01
N TRP A 81 19.74 -81.41 15.26
CA TRP A 81 19.14 -80.27 15.96
C TRP A 81 19.47 -78.92 15.33
N ALA A 82 20.62 -78.75 14.66
CA ALA A 82 21.01 -77.47 14.08
C ALA A 82 20.13 -77.06 12.89
N SER A 83 19.68 -78.03 12.09
CA SER A 83 18.71 -77.80 11.00
C SER A 83 17.34 -77.46 11.56
N TRP A 84 16.89 -78.16 12.61
CA TRP A 84 15.64 -77.84 13.31
C TRP A 84 15.68 -76.48 14.01
N LEU A 85 16.83 -76.07 14.54
CA LEU A 85 17.01 -74.77 15.17
C LEU A 85 16.91 -73.63 14.14
N ARG A 86 17.49 -73.80 12.94
CA ARG A 86 17.32 -72.84 11.84
C ARG A 86 15.88 -72.75 11.35
N VAL A 87 15.19 -73.88 11.23
CA VAL A 87 13.78 -73.90 10.87
C VAL A 87 12.94 -73.23 11.96
N PHE A 88 13.18 -73.53 13.24
CA PHE A 88 12.49 -72.89 14.35
C PHE A 88 12.71 -71.37 14.39
N PHE A 89 13.96 -70.90 14.29
CA PHE A 89 14.25 -69.46 14.24
C PHE A 89 13.69 -68.77 12.99
N GLY A 90 13.76 -69.44 11.83
CA GLY A 90 13.17 -68.94 10.58
C GLY A 90 11.65 -68.81 10.67
N SER A 91 10.98 -69.85 11.17
CA SER A 91 9.53 -69.86 11.41
C SER A 91 9.13 -68.84 12.48
N ALA A 92 9.89 -68.70 13.56
CA ALA A 92 9.66 -67.70 14.60
C ALA A 92 9.83 -66.27 14.07
N LEU A 93 10.79 -66.01 13.19
CA LEU A 93 10.98 -64.71 12.54
C LEU A 93 9.85 -64.40 11.55
N ILE A 94 9.37 -65.39 10.80
CA ILE A 94 8.21 -65.22 9.91
C ILE A 94 6.95 -64.95 10.73
N LEU A 95 6.71 -65.72 11.80
CA LEU A 95 5.60 -65.50 12.74
C LEU A 95 5.69 -64.12 13.42
N PHE A 96 6.90 -63.70 13.81
CA PHE A 96 7.13 -62.36 14.37
C PHE A 96 6.89 -61.26 13.33
N GLY A 97 7.30 -61.47 12.07
CA GLY A 97 7.03 -60.57 10.96
C GLY A 97 5.54 -60.45 10.64
N VAL A 98 4.82 -61.56 10.62
CA VAL A 98 3.36 -61.61 10.44
C VAL A 98 2.64 -60.97 11.64
N TYR A 99 3.09 -61.26 12.86
CA TYR A 99 2.58 -60.61 14.08
C TYR A 99 2.77 -59.09 14.00
N ARG A 100 3.98 -58.60 13.71
CA ARG A 100 4.24 -57.16 13.53
C ARG A 100 3.42 -56.54 12.40
N TRP A 101 3.20 -57.25 11.30
CA TRP A 101 2.37 -56.78 10.19
C TRP A 101 0.89 -56.66 10.58
N LEU A 102 0.36 -57.61 11.35
CA LEU A 102 -1.02 -57.62 11.82
C LEU A 102 -1.25 -56.65 13.00
N THR A 103 -0.25 -56.40 13.85
CA THR A 103 -0.31 -55.43 14.96
C THR A 103 0.12 -54.02 14.56
N ARG A 104 0.37 -53.75 13.27
CA ARG A 104 0.87 -52.46 12.76
C ARG A 104 -0.01 -51.25 13.11
N HIS A 105 -1.27 -51.47 13.48
CA HIS A 105 -2.22 -50.42 13.86
C HIS A 105 -2.51 -50.38 15.37
N ARG A 106 -1.78 -51.14 16.21
CA ARG A 106 -2.16 -51.35 17.62
C ARG A 106 -1.07 -51.18 18.68
N GLN A 107 0.15 -50.75 18.32
CA GLN A 107 1.15 -50.37 19.32
C GLN A 107 1.76 -49.02 18.93
N GLY A 108 1.40 -47.99 19.70
CA GLY A 108 2.08 -46.71 19.72
C GLY A 108 3.53 -46.91 20.15
N GLU A 109 4.43 -47.02 19.18
CA GLU A 109 5.77 -46.47 19.36
C GLU A 109 5.58 -44.95 19.38
N SER A 110 5.92 -44.32 20.51
CA SER A 110 5.95 -42.87 20.72
C SER A 110 6.40 -42.16 19.44
N PRO A 111 5.56 -41.32 18.81
CA PRO A 111 5.96 -40.63 17.59
C PRO A 111 7.16 -39.74 17.92
N ARG A 112 8.21 -39.86 17.11
CA ARG A 112 9.39 -38.98 17.14
C ARG A 112 9.01 -37.60 16.62
N TRP A 113 8.04 -36.92 17.24
CA TRP A 113 7.92 -35.48 17.01
C TRP A 113 9.14 -34.84 17.65
N MET A 114 9.95 -34.20 16.82
CA MET A 114 11.13 -33.48 17.28
C MET A 114 10.63 -32.15 17.82
N LEU A 115 10.20 -32.16 19.09
CA LEU A 115 9.85 -30.92 19.79
C LEU A 115 11.12 -30.10 19.96
N GLY A 116 11.16 -28.93 19.32
CA GLY A 116 12.11 -27.89 19.64
C GLY A 116 11.61 -27.11 20.85
N VAL A 117 12.47 -26.87 21.83
CA VAL A 117 12.10 -26.12 23.03
C VAL A 117 13.12 -25.04 23.31
N ALA A 118 12.65 -23.89 23.78
CA ALA A 118 13.51 -22.77 24.15
C ALA A 118 12.88 -21.96 25.28
N ASP A 119 13.70 -21.57 26.25
CA ASP A 119 13.32 -20.63 27.30
C ASP A 119 13.93 -19.26 27.00
N TYR A 120 13.13 -18.20 27.06
CA TYR A 120 13.63 -16.83 26.92
C TYR A 120 12.81 -15.85 27.76
N ASP A 121 13.44 -14.75 28.19
CA ASP A 121 12.72 -13.62 28.79
C ASP A 121 12.28 -12.66 27.69
N HIS A 122 11.02 -12.22 27.77
CA HIS A 122 10.49 -11.20 26.90
C HIS A 122 9.64 -10.20 27.69
N GLU A 123 10.09 -8.95 27.74
CA GLU A 123 9.43 -7.87 28.48
C GLU A 123 9.27 -8.19 29.98
N GLY A 124 10.25 -8.90 30.56
CA GLY A 124 10.24 -9.30 31.96
C GLY A 124 9.33 -10.49 32.27
N ARG A 125 8.86 -11.20 31.23
CA ARG A 125 8.09 -12.45 31.37
C ARG A 125 8.94 -13.63 30.87
N PRO A 126 9.13 -14.67 31.69
CA PRO A 126 9.73 -15.91 31.22
C PRO A 126 8.77 -16.61 30.27
N VAL A 127 9.22 -16.96 29.07
CA VAL A 127 8.44 -17.66 28.05
C VAL A 127 9.09 -19.02 27.78
N HIS A 128 8.28 -20.07 27.87
CA HIS A 128 8.65 -21.41 27.43
C HIS A 128 8.07 -21.65 26.04
N LEU A 129 8.92 -21.66 25.02
CA LEU A 129 8.52 -21.92 23.64
C LEU A 129 8.63 -23.40 23.32
N VAL A 130 7.56 -23.98 22.78
CA VAL A 130 7.56 -25.29 22.13
C VAL A 130 7.28 -25.09 20.65
N THR A 131 8.11 -25.68 19.79
CA THR A 131 7.92 -25.66 18.35
C THR A 131 8.03 -27.05 17.77
N ALA A 132 7.25 -27.33 16.73
CA ALA A 132 7.25 -28.60 16.04
C ALA A 132 6.89 -28.43 14.57
N TYR A 133 7.24 -29.44 13.78
CA TYR A 133 6.88 -29.55 12.37
C TYR A 133 6.10 -30.85 12.15
N ALA A 134 4.84 -30.77 11.70
CA ALA A 134 3.98 -31.94 11.47
C ALA A 134 2.94 -31.71 10.34
N PRO A 135 2.36 -32.77 9.73
CA PRO A 135 1.18 -32.61 8.91
C PRO A 135 0.04 -31.98 9.72
N LEU A 136 -0.77 -31.12 9.09
CA LEU A 136 -1.91 -30.47 9.76
C LEU A 136 -2.88 -31.50 10.35
N GLU A 137 -3.12 -32.61 9.65
CA GLU A 137 -3.99 -33.70 10.12
C GLU A 137 -3.51 -34.41 11.39
N GLU A 138 -2.20 -34.34 11.71
CA GLU A 138 -1.62 -34.91 12.93
C GLU A 138 -1.68 -33.94 14.13
N LEU A 139 -2.31 -32.76 13.97
CA LEU A 139 -2.41 -31.76 15.03
C LEU A 139 -2.97 -32.30 16.37
N PRO A 140 -4.04 -33.14 16.40
CA PRO A 140 -4.53 -33.72 17.64
C PRO A 140 -3.50 -34.61 18.33
N ASP A 141 -2.81 -35.47 17.59
CA ASP A 141 -1.79 -36.36 18.13
C ASP A 141 -0.60 -35.53 18.68
N LEU A 142 -0.13 -34.54 17.91
CA LEU A 142 0.95 -33.62 18.30
C LEU A 142 0.60 -32.85 19.59
N SER A 143 -0.66 -32.44 19.77
CA SER A 143 -1.11 -31.74 20.97
C SER A 143 -0.87 -32.57 22.24
N GLY A 144 -1.10 -33.88 22.18
CA GLY A 144 -0.86 -34.79 23.29
C GLY A 144 0.60 -34.88 23.72
N ALA A 145 1.56 -34.91 22.77
CA ALA A 145 2.97 -34.87 23.15
C ALA A 145 3.42 -33.51 23.69
N ILE A 146 2.83 -32.42 23.19
CA ILE A 146 3.07 -31.09 23.75
C ILE A 146 2.54 -31.04 25.18
N ALA A 147 1.35 -31.58 25.45
CA ALA A 147 0.79 -31.70 26.79
C ALA A 147 1.70 -32.48 27.75
N ASP A 148 2.20 -33.64 27.32
CA ASP A 148 3.13 -34.46 28.10
C ASP A 148 4.41 -33.70 28.45
N HIS A 149 4.98 -32.98 27.47
CA HIS A 149 6.17 -32.16 27.66
C HIS A 149 5.91 -30.99 28.62
N LEU A 150 4.84 -30.22 28.41
CA LEU A 150 4.48 -29.07 29.24
C LEU A 150 4.16 -29.49 30.69
N GLY A 151 3.50 -30.65 30.86
CA GLY A 151 3.24 -31.26 32.17
C GLY A 151 4.53 -31.65 32.90
N GLY A 152 5.52 -32.17 32.16
CA GLY A 152 6.85 -32.48 32.71
C GLY A 152 7.69 -31.24 33.03
N ALA A 153 7.54 -30.15 32.27
CA ALA A 153 8.31 -28.92 32.42
C ALA A 153 7.75 -27.93 33.46
N GLY A 154 6.47 -28.06 33.85
CA GLY A 154 5.81 -27.13 34.78
C GLY A 154 5.59 -25.73 34.22
N ALA A 155 5.54 -25.60 32.88
CA ALA A 155 5.56 -24.32 32.16
C ALA A 155 4.18 -23.65 31.95
N GLY A 156 3.14 -24.14 32.64
CA GLY A 156 1.71 -23.90 32.41
C GLY A 156 1.32 -22.60 31.67
N PRO A 157 1.11 -21.46 32.35
CA PRO A 157 0.41 -20.31 31.77
C PRO A 157 1.24 -19.43 30.83
N ASP A 158 2.57 -19.55 30.84
CA ASP A 158 3.48 -18.72 30.03
C ASP A 158 4.04 -19.49 28.81
N ALA A 159 3.53 -20.70 28.55
CA ALA A 159 3.92 -21.51 27.42
C ALA A 159 3.41 -20.93 26.09
N VAL A 160 4.29 -20.79 25.11
CA VAL A 160 3.96 -20.43 23.73
C VAL A 160 4.22 -21.64 22.85
N VAL A 161 3.26 -21.98 22.00
CA VAL A 161 3.39 -23.08 21.05
C VAL A 161 3.41 -22.50 19.63
N ASP A 162 4.45 -22.78 18.86
CA ASP A 162 4.63 -22.33 17.46
C ASP A 162 4.81 -23.53 16.53
N LEU A 163 3.76 -23.84 15.77
CA LEU A 163 3.69 -25.03 14.93
C LEU A 163 3.85 -24.66 13.47
N ALA A 164 4.84 -25.27 12.81
CA ALA A 164 4.95 -25.25 11.37
C ALA A 164 4.26 -26.50 10.80
N LEU A 165 3.13 -26.31 10.14
CA LEU A 165 2.28 -27.38 9.65
C LEU A 165 2.22 -27.39 8.12
N TRP A 166 1.99 -28.56 7.53
CA TRP A 166 1.73 -28.65 6.10
C TRP A 166 0.49 -29.48 5.79
N ARG A 167 -0.14 -29.19 4.66
CA ARG A 167 -1.33 -29.90 4.18
C ARG A 167 -1.20 -30.25 2.70
N HIS A 168 -1.92 -31.29 2.32
CA HIS A 168 -2.13 -31.68 0.93
C HIS A 168 -3.51 -31.18 0.44
N GLY A 169 -3.59 -30.77 -0.82
CA GLY A 169 -4.81 -30.26 -1.44
C GLY A 169 -4.53 -29.15 -2.45
N ALA A 170 -5.41 -28.98 -3.44
CA ALA A 170 -5.30 -27.86 -4.38
C ALA A 170 -5.67 -26.55 -3.66
N ALA A 171 -4.73 -25.60 -3.62
CA ALA A 171 -5.07 -24.19 -3.41
C ALA A 171 -6.01 -23.74 -4.54
N SER A 172 -6.93 -22.82 -4.28
CA SER A 172 -7.84 -22.31 -5.30
C SER A 172 -7.07 -21.75 -6.51
N ASP A 173 -7.56 -22.06 -7.72
CA ASP A 173 -7.04 -21.47 -8.97
C ASP A 173 -7.53 -20.02 -9.18
N GLU A 174 -8.40 -19.49 -8.31
CA GLU A 174 -8.97 -18.13 -8.39
C GLU A 174 -7.97 -17.02 -8.04
N GLY A 175 -6.76 -17.42 -7.71
CA GLY A 175 -5.64 -16.53 -7.58
C GLY A 175 -5.49 -15.98 -6.17
N PRO A 176 -4.27 -15.59 -5.80
CA PRO A 176 -3.83 -15.79 -4.43
C PRO A 176 -3.88 -14.48 -3.62
N ASP A 177 -4.96 -13.71 -3.86
CA ASP A 177 -5.48 -12.61 -3.04
C ASP A 177 -6.94 -12.89 -2.59
N ASP A 178 -7.49 -14.06 -2.96
CA ASP A 178 -8.81 -14.53 -2.52
C ASP A 178 -8.76 -15.00 -1.05
N PRO A 179 -9.58 -14.42 -0.15
CA PRO A 179 -9.64 -14.85 1.25
C PRO A 179 -10.24 -16.25 1.44
N SER A 180 -10.83 -16.87 0.41
CA SER A 180 -11.52 -18.16 0.52
C SER A 180 -10.59 -19.29 0.98
N ASP A 181 -9.35 -19.34 0.48
CA ASP A 181 -8.35 -20.34 0.87
C ASP A 181 -7.92 -20.17 2.33
N GLU A 182 -7.70 -18.92 2.76
CA GLU A 182 -7.30 -18.62 4.14
C GLU A 182 -8.36 -19.07 5.15
N GLU A 183 -9.63 -18.77 4.83
CA GLU A 183 -10.77 -19.13 5.67
C GLU A 183 -11.00 -20.64 5.69
N ALA A 184 -10.83 -21.33 4.56
CA ALA A 184 -10.93 -22.79 4.49
C ALA A 184 -9.88 -23.48 5.38
N ILE A 185 -8.64 -23.00 5.35
CA ILE A 185 -7.54 -23.53 6.19
C ILE A 185 -7.82 -23.27 7.67
N LEU A 186 -8.30 -22.07 8.02
CA LEU A 186 -8.64 -21.74 9.40
C LEU A 186 -9.77 -22.64 9.92
N VAL A 187 -10.84 -22.82 9.14
CA VAL A 187 -11.96 -23.71 9.50
C VAL A 187 -11.51 -25.15 9.67
N GLU A 188 -10.56 -25.63 8.86
CA GLU A 188 -9.97 -26.96 9.03
C GLU A 188 -9.14 -27.07 10.30
N ALA A 189 -8.29 -26.08 10.57
CA ALA A 189 -7.50 -26.02 11.80
C ALA A 189 -8.39 -25.95 13.05
N GLU A 190 -9.46 -25.15 13.05
CA GLU A 190 -10.42 -25.05 14.15
C GLU A 190 -11.13 -26.39 14.44
N LYS A 191 -11.47 -27.16 13.39
CA LYS A 191 -12.04 -28.50 13.56
C LYS A 191 -11.07 -29.45 14.26
N LEU A 192 -9.81 -29.45 13.85
CA LEU A 192 -8.77 -30.30 14.45
C LEU A 192 -8.44 -29.85 15.88
N LEU A 193 -8.43 -28.55 16.14
CA LEU A 193 -8.22 -27.98 17.47
C LEU A 193 -9.30 -28.35 18.48
N ALA A 194 -10.52 -28.68 18.02
CA ALA A 194 -11.58 -29.16 18.91
C ALA A 194 -11.24 -30.51 19.57
N ASP A 195 -10.39 -31.32 18.92
CA ASP A 195 -9.93 -32.62 19.42
C ASP A 195 -8.54 -32.54 20.10
N CYS A 196 -7.96 -31.34 20.21
CA CYS A 196 -6.64 -31.13 20.80
C CYS A 196 -6.72 -30.91 22.32
N ASP A 197 -5.75 -31.45 23.05
CA ASP A 197 -5.52 -31.16 24.47
C ASP A 197 -4.04 -30.86 24.70
N PHE A 198 -3.73 -29.66 25.19
CA PHE A 198 -2.36 -29.21 25.49
C PHE A 198 -2.00 -29.35 26.98
N GLY A 199 -2.85 -29.98 27.79
CA GLY A 199 -2.59 -30.26 29.22
C GLY A 199 -2.73 -29.05 30.15
N GLY A 200 -3.05 -27.86 29.62
CA GLY A 200 -3.23 -26.64 30.39
C GLY A 200 -3.44 -25.39 29.51
N PRO A 201 -3.74 -24.23 30.11
CA PRO A 201 -3.89 -22.99 29.37
C PRO A 201 -2.54 -22.51 28.82
N LEU A 202 -2.47 -22.29 27.51
CA LEU A 202 -1.30 -21.69 26.85
C LEU A 202 -1.33 -20.16 26.94
N HIS A 203 -0.19 -19.50 26.75
CA HIS A 203 -0.17 -18.07 26.50
C HIS A 203 -0.66 -17.74 25.08
N ARG A 204 -0.20 -18.52 24.09
CA ARG A 204 -0.51 -18.35 22.66
C ARG A 204 -0.20 -19.63 21.89
N LEU A 205 -1.00 -19.90 20.86
CA LEU A 205 -0.75 -20.93 19.86
C LEU A 205 -0.62 -20.26 18.49
N ASP A 206 0.51 -20.46 17.82
CA ASP A 206 0.75 -19.98 16.46
C ASP A 206 0.77 -21.18 15.51
N LEU A 207 0.01 -21.07 14.42
CA LEU A 207 -0.04 -22.07 13.35
C LEU A 207 0.48 -21.44 12.07
N THR A 208 1.59 -21.94 11.56
CA THR A 208 2.12 -21.61 10.23
C THR A 208 1.79 -22.76 9.30
N VAL A 209 0.75 -22.63 8.48
CA VAL A 209 0.25 -23.71 7.62
C VAL A 209 0.67 -23.47 6.17
N THR A 210 1.40 -24.40 5.58
CA THR A 210 1.79 -24.37 4.17
C THR A 210 1.04 -25.43 3.37
N THR A 211 0.33 -25.03 2.32
CA THR A 211 -0.21 -25.98 1.32
C THR A 211 0.93 -26.43 0.40
N VAL A 212 1.18 -27.74 0.29
CA VAL A 212 2.36 -28.26 -0.41
C VAL A 212 2.21 -28.19 -1.93
N GLU A 213 1.02 -28.46 -2.47
CA GLU A 213 0.75 -28.36 -3.92
C GLU A 213 0.36 -26.94 -4.36
N GLY A 214 0.74 -26.57 -5.58
CA GLY A 214 0.36 -25.29 -6.21
C GLY A 214 1.44 -24.69 -7.10
N ALA A 215 1.02 -23.96 -8.14
CA ALA A 215 1.93 -23.30 -9.09
C ALA A 215 2.52 -21.98 -8.55
N THR A 216 1.91 -21.39 -7.51
CA THR A 216 2.38 -20.14 -6.92
C THR A 216 3.57 -20.35 -5.99
N PRO A 217 4.47 -19.35 -5.85
CA PRO A 217 5.55 -19.40 -4.87
C PRO A 217 5.05 -19.77 -3.47
N GLU A 218 5.78 -20.63 -2.77
CA GLU A 218 5.43 -21.17 -1.44
C GLU A 218 5.00 -20.09 -0.44
N ARG A 219 5.68 -18.95 -0.41
CA ARG A 219 5.36 -17.80 0.46
C ARG A 219 3.94 -17.22 0.30
N PHE A 220 3.26 -17.53 -0.80
CA PHE A 220 1.86 -17.14 -1.06
C PHE A 220 0.86 -18.26 -0.78
N ARG A 221 1.35 -19.44 -0.38
CA ARG A 221 0.60 -20.62 0.06
C ARG A 221 0.87 -20.98 1.52
N THR A 222 1.65 -20.15 2.20
CA THR A 222 1.95 -20.24 3.63
C THR A 222 1.15 -19.17 4.36
N HIS A 223 0.30 -19.61 5.27
CA HIS A 223 -0.58 -18.77 6.07
C HIS A 223 -0.18 -18.83 7.54
N HIS A 224 -0.30 -17.72 8.24
CA HIS A 224 -0.01 -17.65 9.67
C HIS A 224 -1.27 -17.29 10.44
N PHE A 225 -1.62 -18.12 11.40
CA PHE A 225 -2.76 -17.91 12.30
C PHE A 225 -2.24 -17.84 13.72
N THR A 226 -2.69 -16.83 14.46
CA THR A 226 -2.33 -16.66 15.86
C THR A 226 -3.59 -16.80 16.68
N LEU A 227 -3.60 -17.78 17.56
CA LEU A 227 -4.74 -18.18 18.37
C LEU A 227 -4.44 -17.89 19.84
N ARG A 228 -5.42 -17.31 20.53
CA ARG A 228 -5.37 -17.08 21.97
C ARG A 228 -6.42 -17.93 22.68
N PRO A 229 -6.10 -18.50 23.85
CA PRO A 229 -7.12 -19.17 24.65
C PRO A 229 -8.08 -18.15 25.25
N GLN A 230 -9.37 -18.40 25.04
CA GLN A 230 -10.49 -17.63 25.58
C GLN A 230 -11.61 -18.61 25.94
N ASP A 231 -12.04 -18.60 27.20
CA ASP A 231 -13.14 -19.46 27.72
C ASP A 231 -12.97 -20.96 27.40
N GLY A 232 -11.73 -21.46 27.44
CA GLY A 232 -11.40 -22.86 27.16
C GLY A 232 -11.39 -23.23 25.67
N ARG A 233 -11.46 -22.25 24.76
CA ARG A 233 -11.32 -22.43 23.31
C ARG A 233 -10.21 -21.55 22.76
N PHE A 234 -9.69 -21.91 21.60
CA PHE A 234 -8.77 -21.07 20.85
C PHE A 234 -9.56 -20.12 19.94
N VAL A 235 -9.30 -18.82 20.05
CA VAL A 235 -9.90 -17.77 19.21
C VAL A 235 -8.78 -17.03 18.48
N GLU A 236 -8.95 -16.81 17.19
CA GLU A 236 -7.96 -16.10 16.38
C GLU A 236 -7.81 -14.63 16.80
N ASP A 237 -6.57 -14.15 16.85
CA ASP A 237 -6.25 -12.73 16.86
C ASP A 237 -5.99 -12.24 15.42
N PRO A 238 -6.99 -11.62 14.76
CA PRO A 238 -6.90 -11.25 13.36
C PRO A 238 -5.86 -10.16 13.08
N LEU A 239 -5.35 -9.47 14.12
CA LEU A 239 -4.28 -8.48 13.95
C LEU A 239 -3.01 -9.13 13.39
N TYR A 240 -2.73 -10.39 13.76
CA TYR A 240 -1.53 -11.13 13.37
C TYR A 240 -1.76 -12.07 12.19
N ARG A 241 -2.95 -12.04 11.57
CA ARG A 241 -3.24 -12.91 10.42
C ARG A 241 -2.20 -12.70 9.31
N ASN A 242 -1.64 -13.81 8.85
CA ASN A 242 -0.55 -13.90 7.89
C ASN A 242 0.72 -13.13 8.29
N LEU A 243 0.98 -12.86 9.57
CA LEU A 243 2.27 -12.34 10.02
C LEU A 243 2.64 -12.89 11.41
N HIS A 244 3.73 -13.64 11.48
CA HIS A 244 4.19 -14.21 12.74
C HIS A 244 4.32 -13.15 13.86
N PRO A 245 3.80 -13.37 15.08
CA PRO A 245 3.71 -12.34 16.12
C PRO A 245 5.04 -11.70 16.51
N MET A 246 6.16 -12.44 16.48
CA MET A 246 7.47 -11.87 16.80
C MET A 246 7.94 -10.88 15.74
N LEU A 247 7.58 -11.10 14.48
CA LEU A 247 7.84 -10.16 13.40
C LEU A 247 6.89 -8.96 13.49
N ALA A 248 5.62 -9.21 13.76
CA ALA A 248 4.62 -8.17 13.97
C ALA A 248 4.98 -7.23 15.13
N LYS A 249 5.44 -7.76 16.27
CA LYS A 249 5.95 -6.97 17.40
C LYS A 249 7.12 -6.08 16.97
N ARG A 250 8.09 -6.66 16.25
CA ARG A 250 9.28 -5.93 15.80
C ARG A 250 8.95 -4.80 14.82
N LEU A 251 7.96 -5.02 13.96
CA LEU A 251 7.46 -4.02 13.00
C LEU A 251 6.41 -3.07 13.60
N ASP A 252 6.16 -3.14 14.92
CA ASP A 252 5.17 -2.34 15.63
C ASP A 252 3.76 -2.43 15.03
N LEU A 253 3.36 -3.62 14.55
CA LEU A 253 2.05 -3.86 13.91
C LEU A 253 0.88 -3.49 14.84
N TRP A 254 1.08 -3.60 16.16
CA TRP A 254 0.13 -3.17 17.19
C TRP A 254 -0.32 -1.72 17.02
N ARG A 255 0.49 -0.86 16.39
CA ARG A 255 0.12 0.53 16.09
C ARG A 255 -1.00 0.61 15.06
N LEU A 256 -1.30 -0.46 14.32
CA LEU A 256 -2.40 -0.52 13.37
C LEU A 256 -3.66 -1.16 13.96
N ALA A 257 -3.75 -1.36 15.27
CA ALA A 257 -4.90 -2.00 15.93
C ALA A 257 -6.26 -1.32 15.66
N ASN A 258 -6.27 -0.02 15.37
CA ASN A 258 -7.49 0.71 14.99
C ASN A 258 -8.04 0.35 13.59
N PHE A 259 -7.33 -0.50 12.84
CA PHE A 259 -7.70 -0.94 11.51
C PHE A 259 -7.97 -2.45 11.50
N THR A 260 -8.95 -2.86 10.70
CA THR A 260 -9.06 -4.25 10.25
C THR A 260 -8.08 -4.43 9.11
N LEU A 261 -7.12 -5.34 9.28
CA LEU A 261 -6.02 -5.53 8.35
C LEU A 261 -6.24 -6.77 7.51
N ARG A 262 -5.96 -6.65 6.22
CA ARG A 262 -5.79 -7.78 5.30
C ARG A 262 -4.41 -7.69 4.67
N ARG A 263 -3.59 -8.73 4.84
CA ARG A 263 -2.29 -8.79 4.18
C ARG A 263 -2.49 -8.94 2.68
N LEU A 264 -1.74 -8.18 1.90
CA LEU A 264 -1.70 -8.26 0.45
C LEU A 264 -0.37 -8.88 0.01
N ARG A 265 -0.33 -9.31 -1.25
CA ARG A 265 0.92 -9.70 -1.92
C ARG A 265 1.95 -8.59 -1.87
N SER A 266 3.18 -9.01 -1.63
CA SER A 266 4.33 -8.12 -1.60
C SER A 266 5.61 -8.89 -1.87
N ALA A 267 6.66 -8.13 -2.18
CA ALA A 267 8.01 -8.67 -2.26
C ALA A 267 8.45 -9.27 -0.92
N GLU A 268 9.46 -10.14 -0.95
CA GLU A 268 10.07 -10.69 0.26
C GLU A 268 10.63 -9.57 1.15
N ASP A 269 10.59 -9.79 2.48
CA ASP A 269 10.92 -8.81 3.53
C ASP A 269 10.05 -7.53 3.54
N VAL A 270 9.03 -7.43 2.68
CA VAL A 270 8.03 -6.36 2.66
C VAL A 270 6.66 -6.96 2.96
N TYR A 271 5.88 -6.28 3.80
CA TYR A 271 4.54 -6.69 4.22
C TYR A 271 3.57 -5.56 3.96
N VAL A 272 2.75 -5.69 2.92
CA VAL A 272 1.71 -4.71 2.60
C VAL A 272 0.39 -5.16 3.20
N PHE A 273 -0.30 -4.25 3.89
CA PHE A 273 -1.61 -4.46 4.45
C PHE A 273 -2.60 -3.45 3.88
N HIS A 274 -3.76 -3.93 3.44
CA HIS A 274 -4.94 -3.09 3.29
C HIS A 274 -5.62 -2.97 4.65
N GLY A 275 -5.64 -1.75 5.19
CA GLY A 275 -6.32 -1.43 6.43
C GLY A 275 -7.59 -0.62 6.20
N VAL A 276 -8.68 -1.06 6.83
CA VAL A 276 -9.94 -0.30 6.92
C VAL A 276 -10.15 0.12 8.37
N ALA A 277 -10.31 1.42 8.63
CA ALA A 277 -10.47 1.89 10.01
C ALA A 277 -11.77 1.36 10.63
N ARG A 278 -11.70 0.89 11.88
CA ARG A 278 -12.83 0.28 12.59
C ARG A 278 -13.94 1.29 12.93
N ASP A 279 -13.55 2.52 13.25
CA ASP A 279 -14.45 3.63 13.60
C ASP A 279 -14.90 4.45 12.39
N ASN A 280 -14.20 4.32 11.26
CA ASN A 280 -14.47 5.05 10.03
C ASN A 280 -14.26 4.16 8.80
N PRO A 281 -15.27 3.39 8.38
CA PRO A 281 -15.15 2.47 7.25
C PRO A 281 -14.83 3.15 5.91
N ALA A 282 -14.94 4.48 5.78
CA ALA A 282 -14.51 5.19 4.58
C ALA A 282 -12.99 5.47 4.54
N ASP A 283 -12.27 5.22 5.65
CA ASP A 283 -10.82 5.37 5.74
C ASP A 283 -10.12 4.07 5.35
N HIS A 284 -9.77 3.97 4.08
CA HIS A 284 -9.01 2.87 3.50
C HIS A 284 -7.57 3.32 3.26
N ARG A 285 -6.60 2.57 3.78
CA ARG A 285 -5.17 2.85 3.62
C ARG A 285 -4.38 1.60 3.30
N LEU A 286 -3.28 1.78 2.58
CA LEU A 286 -2.22 0.79 2.48
C LEU A 286 -1.13 1.11 3.50
N PHE A 287 -0.68 0.09 4.22
CA PHE A 287 0.45 0.13 5.13
C PHE A 287 1.50 -0.85 4.64
N ALA A 288 2.67 -0.38 4.24
CA ALA A 288 3.81 -1.24 3.95
C ALA A 288 4.80 -1.23 5.11
N LEU A 289 5.11 -2.40 5.65
CA LEU A 289 6.07 -2.59 6.73
C LEU A 289 7.25 -3.38 6.18
N ALA A 290 8.48 -2.95 6.46
CA ALA A 290 9.67 -3.68 6.03
C ALA A 290 10.85 -3.49 6.99
N GLU A 291 11.78 -4.44 6.95
CA GLU A 291 13.05 -4.35 7.67
C GLU A 291 14.20 -3.94 6.77
N VAL A 292 15.04 -3.04 7.25
CA VAL A 292 16.31 -2.68 6.63
C VAL A 292 17.42 -3.25 7.49
N ARG A 293 18.03 -4.33 7.00
CA ARG A 293 19.06 -5.11 7.73
C ARG A 293 20.49 -4.63 7.47
N ASP A 294 20.69 -3.78 6.48
CA ASP A 294 21.99 -3.23 6.08
C ASP A 294 21.85 -1.73 5.77
N LEU A 295 22.86 -0.97 6.17
CA LEU A 295 22.96 0.48 5.97
C LEU A 295 24.36 0.87 5.45
N THR A 296 25.03 -0.05 4.75
CA THR A 296 26.35 0.20 4.16
C THR A 296 26.28 1.32 3.12
N PRO A 297 27.02 2.43 3.31
CA PRO A 297 27.03 3.54 2.36
C PRO A 297 27.85 3.20 1.11
N VAL A 298 27.38 3.65 -0.04
CA VAL A 298 28.10 3.60 -1.32
C VAL A 298 28.23 5.01 -1.87
N SER A 299 29.45 5.41 -2.23
CA SER A 299 29.67 6.70 -2.91
C SER A 299 29.28 6.56 -4.38
N ALA A 300 28.37 7.41 -4.84
CA ALA A 300 28.08 7.58 -6.26
C ALA A 300 29.23 8.32 -6.97
N ALA A 301 29.21 8.31 -8.31
CA ALA A 301 30.22 8.94 -9.15
C ALA A 301 30.31 10.46 -8.96
N ASP A 302 29.24 11.09 -8.49
CA ASP A 302 29.16 12.52 -8.15
C ASP A 302 29.58 12.82 -6.70
N GLY A 303 30.06 11.82 -5.96
CA GLY A 303 30.45 11.95 -4.55
C GLY A 303 29.30 11.89 -3.54
N THR A 304 28.05 11.70 -3.99
CA THR A 304 26.91 11.58 -3.08
C THR A 304 26.90 10.21 -2.39
N LEU A 305 26.61 10.18 -1.09
CA LEU A 305 26.45 8.94 -0.34
C LEU A 305 25.04 8.36 -0.57
N ARG A 306 25.00 7.10 -0.99
CA ARG A 306 23.79 6.33 -1.25
C ARG A 306 23.69 5.15 -0.29
N TYR A 307 22.48 4.68 -0.04
CA TYR A 307 22.22 3.57 0.87
C TYR A 307 21.40 2.49 0.16
N PRO A 308 22.05 1.63 -0.66
CA PRO A 308 21.36 0.77 -1.62
C PRO A 308 20.29 -0.12 -0.99
N ARG A 309 20.54 -0.73 0.18
CA ARG A 309 19.54 -1.60 0.83
C ARG A 309 18.34 -0.81 1.34
N LEU A 310 18.55 0.38 1.91
CA LEU A 310 17.47 1.25 2.37
C LEU A 310 16.61 1.74 1.19
N GLU A 311 17.26 2.19 0.12
CA GLU A 311 16.58 2.62 -1.12
C GLU A 311 15.84 1.46 -1.80
N LEU A 312 16.42 0.27 -1.84
CA LEU A 312 15.79 -0.94 -2.37
C LEU A 312 14.53 -1.30 -1.59
N MET A 313 14.59 -1.36 -0.24
CA MET A 313 13.42 -1.70 0.57
C MET A 313 12.30 -0.67 0.42
N GLY A 314 12.64 0.63 0.38
CA GLY A 314 11.67 1.67 0.09
C GLY A 314 11.03 1.52 -1.29
N SER A 315 11.82 1.17 -2.31
CA SER A 315 11.34 0.96 -3.68
C SER A 315 10.45 -0.27 -3.82
N LEU A 316 10.82 -1.39 -3.18
CA LEU A 316 9.99 -2.60 -3.15
C LEU A 316 8.66 -2.36 -2.43
N ALA A 317 8.68 -1.62 -1.32
CA ALA A 317 7.47 -1.21 -0.62
C ALA A 317 6.54 -0.37 -1.52
N LEU A 318 7.09 0.65 -2.18
CA LEU A 318 6.34 1.49 -3.11
C LEU A 318 5.79 0.69 -4.30
N SER A 319 6.60 -0.19 -4.88
CA SER A 319 6.18 -1.05 -6.00
C SER A 319 5.03 -1.98 -5.61
N ALA A 320 5.13 -2.64 -4.45
CA ALA A 320 4.07 -3.51 -3.95
C ALA A 320 2.77 -2.72 -3.65
N MET A 321 2.89 -1.49 -3.13
CA MET A 321 1.74 -0.62 -2.94
C MET A 321 1.10 -0.19 -4.27
N TRP A 322 1.89 0.09 -5.30
CA TRP A 322 1.37 0.42 -6.63
C TRP A 322 0.59 -0.74 -7.23
N GLU A 323 1.15 -1.95 -7.17
CA GLU A 323 0.49 -3.17 -7.64
C GLU A 323 -0.83 -3.39 -6.89
N ALA A 324 -0.83 -3.22 -5.57
CA ALA A 324 -2.04 -3.26 -4.77
C ALA A 324 -3.06 -2.19 -5.19
N LEU A 325 -2.65 -0.92 -5.39
CA LEU A 325 -3.55 0.18 -5.79
C LEU A 325 -4.20 -0.03 -7.16
N ALA A 326 -3.59 -0.83 -8.03
CA ALA A 326 -4.12 -1.17 -9.34
C ALA A 326 -5.34 -2.11 -9.26
N THR A 327 -5.48 -2.89 -8.18
CA THR A 327 -6.63 -3.80 -7.98
C THR A 327 -7.88 -3.07 -7.47
N PHE A 328 -7.72 -1.87 -6.90
CA PHE A 328 -8.85 -1.06 -6.44
C PHE A 328 -9.43 -0.20 -7.54
N ASP A 329 -10.76 -0.05 -7.54
CA ASP A 329 -11.44 0.92 -8.36
C ASP A 329 -10.98 2.35 -8.03
N ALA A 330 -11.00 3.24 -9.04
CA ALA A 330 -10.51 4.61 -8.89
C ALA A 330 -11.23 5.41 -7.78
N ARG A 331 -12.47 5.04 -7.43
CA ARG A 331 -13.27 5.74 -6.42
C ARG A 331 -12.87 5.32 -5.01
N ASN A 332 -12.68 4.03 -4.77
CA ASN A 332 -12.36 3.44 -3.46
C ASN A 332 -10.87 3.20 -3.24
N ARG A 333 -10.03 3.64 -4.19
CA ARG A 333 -8.57 3.53 -4.07
C ARG A 333 -8.10 4.12 -2.73
N PRO A 334 -7.36 3.34 -1.91
CA PRO A 334 -6.79 3.78 -0.65
C PRO A 334 -5.95 5.06 -0.80
N ALA A 335 -6.00 5.92 0.21
CA ALA A 335 -5.24 7.16 0.26
C ALA A 335 -4.63 7.38 1.65
N ALA A 336 -3.78 8.40 1.75
CA ALA A 336 -2.98 8.65 2.94
C ALA A 336 -2.19 7.42 3.39
N ASN A 337 -1.63 6.72 2.39
CA ASN A 337 -0.93 5.47 2.60
C ASN A 337 0.38 5.72 3.36
N ARG A 338 0.92 4.67 3.99
CA ARG A 338 2.11 4.80 4.86
C ARG A 338 3.10 3.67 4.64
N ILE A 339 4.38 4.02 4.75
CA ILE A 339 5.48 3.05 4.80
C ILE A 339 6.14 3.16 6.17
N VAL A 340 6.43 2.03 6.80
CA VAL A 340 7.22 1.94 8.03
C VAL A 340 8.43 1.05 7.75
N LEU A 341 9.62 1.63 7.84
CA LEU A 341 10.88 0.89 7.72
C LEU A 341 11.54 0.79 9.09
N TYR A 342 11.77 -0.43 9.55
CA TYR A 342 12.58 -0.69 10.74
C TYR A 342 14.04 -0.88 10.35
N VAL A 343 14.88 0.10 10.68
CA VAL A 343 16.32 0.07 10.38
C VAL A 343 17.06 -0.55 11.56
N ARG A 344 17.58 -1.77 11.35
CA ARG A 344 18.30 -2.53 12.39
C ARG A 344 19.70 -2.00 12.67
N PRO A 345 20.53 -1.67 11.66
CA PRO A 345 21.85 -1.11 11.91
C PRO A 345 21.78 0.27 12.59
N PRO A 346 22.82 0.67 13.34
CA PRO A 346 22.91 2.03 13.88
C PRO A 346 22.80 3.08 12.77
N TRP A 347 21.94 4.07 12.96
CA TRP A 347 21.72 5.17 12.03
C TRP A 347 22.87 6.16 12.07
N ASN A 348 23.83 5.96 11.18
CA ASN A 348 25.01 6.80 10.98
C ASN A 348 24.87 7.74 9.76
N VAL A 349 23.68 7.86 9.18
CA VAL A 349 23.42 8.72 8.02
C VAL A 349 23.55 10.20 8.43
N PRO A 350 24.44 10.98 7.77
CA PRO A 350 24.57 12.41 8.02
C PRO A 350 23.24 13.17 7.85
N ARG A 351 22.97 14.14 8.74
CA ARG A 351 21.67 14.83 8.79
C ARG A 351 21.37 15.65 7.53
N ASP A 352 22.40 16.22 6.92
CA ASP A 352 22.36 16.92 5.64
C ASP A 352 21.95 16.02 4.46
N ALA A 353 22.21 14.71 4.55
CA ALA A 353 21.80 13.74 3.53
C ALA A 353 20.34 13.28 3.64
N TRP A 354 19.64 13.52 4.75
CA TRP A 354 18.29 12.96 4.98
C TRP A 354 17.26 13.44 3.95
N THR A 355 17.24 14.73 3.64
CA THR A 355 16.30 15.31 2.68
C THR A 355 16.60 14.82 1.26
N ALA A 356 17.88 14.68 0.90
CA ALA A 356 18.28 14.17 -0.42
C ALA A 356 17.87 12.70 -0.59
N LEU A 357 18.09 11.88 0.43
CA LEU A 357 17.69 10.47 0.45
C LEU A 357 16.16 10.31 0.34
N ALA A 358 15.39 11.15 1.04
CA ALA A 358 13.94 11.10 0.95
C ALA A 358 13.42 11.55 -0.43
N ARG A 359 14.02 12.58 -1.03
CA ARG A 359 13.66 13.08 -2.37
C ARG A 359 13.81 12.05 -3.48
N SER A 360 14.77 11.12 -3.37
CA SER A 360 14.95 10.07 -4.39
C SER A 360 13.71 9.17 -4.56
N SER A 361 12.90 9.04 -3.51
CA SER A 361 11.67 8.23 -3.51
C SER A 361 10.40 9.01 -3.91
N ALA A 362 10.48 10.35 -4.05
CA ALA A 362 9.32 11.22 -4.22
C ALA A 362 8.45 10.89 -5.46
N PRO A 363 9.01 10.64 -6.67
CA PRO A 363 8.18 10.33 -7.84
C PRO A 363 7.31 9.09 -7.66
N LEU A 364 7.87 8.04 -7.04
CA LEU A 364 7.17 6.79 -6.73
C LEU A 364 6.18 6.97 -5.57
N ALA A 365 6.51 7.81 -4.60
CA ALA A 365 5.63 8.14 -3.46
C ALA A 365 4.30 8.79 -3.89
N ILE A 366 4.34 9.70 -4.88
CA ILE A 366 3.12 10.37 -5.39
C ILE A 366 2.14 9.35 -5.96
N GLY A 367 2.60 8.44 -6.83
CA GLY A 367 1.73 7.42 -7.42
C GLY A 367 1.22 6.39 -6.40
N ALA A 368 1.94 6.22 -5.28
CA ALA A 368 1.52 5.36 -4.18
C ALA A 368 0.52 6.04 -3.23
N ALA A 369 0.13 7.30 -3.50
CA ALA A 369 -0.63 8.15 -2.58
C ALA A 369 -0.04 8.15 -1.15
N LEU A 370 1.29 8.15 -1.06
CA LEU A 370 2.04 8.06 0.19
C LEU A 370 1.96 9.40 0.94
N GLU A 371 1.31 9.39 2.11
CA GLU A 371 1.28 10.56 3.00
C GLU A 371 2.55 10.63 3.84
N LYS A 372 3.04 9.47 4.29
CA LYS A 372 4.08 9.41 5.32
C LYS A 372 4.98 8.19 5.19
N LEU A 373 6.29 8.43 5.18
CA LEU A 373 7.32 7.40 5.38
C LEU A 373 7.88 7.55 6.81
N VAL A 374 7.91 6.45 7.54
CA VAL A 374 8.32 6.39 8.94
C VAL A 374 9.54 5.49 9.04
N LEU A 375 10.68 6.04 9.44
CA LEU A 375 11.89 5.26 9.72
C LEU A 375 12.03 5.09 11.24
N ARG A 376 11.93 3.86 11.74
CA ARG A 376 12.33 3.54 13.11
C ARG A 376 13.82 3.23 13.10
N VAL A 377 14.59 4.05 13.81
CA VAL A 377 16.05 4.03 13.77
C VAL A 377 16.62 3.98 15.18
N ARG A 378 17.82 3.40 15.33
CA ARG A 378 18.62 3.46 16.54
C ARG A 378 19.89 4.25 16.27
N PHE A 379 20.13 5.35 16.97
CA PHE A 379 21.35 6.12 16.83
C PHE A 379 22.56 5.40 17.47
N PRO A 380 23.80 5.72 17.08
CA PRO A 380 25.01 5.11 17.66
C PRO A 380 25.15 5.29 19.18
N ASP A 381 24.51 6.31 19.74
CA ASP A 381 24.44 6.56 21.19
C ASP A 381 23.38 5.70 21.92
N GLY A 382 22.74 4.77 21.22
CA GLY A 382 21.75 3.84 21.76
C GLY A 382 20.32 4.40 21.78
N ARG A 383 20.09 5.67 21.43
CA ARG A 383 18.74 6.25 21.43
C ARG A 383 17.91 5.71 20.27
N GLU A 384 16.73 5.16 20.56
CA GLU A 384 15.73 4.85 19.53
C GLU A 384 14.86 6.06 19.23
N ARG A 385 14.64 6.32 17.93
CA ARG A 385 13.91 7.46 17.41
C ARG A 385 13.11 7.08 16.19
N VAL A 386 12.17 7.96 15.85
CA VAL A 386 11.39 7.90 14.62
C VAL A 386 11.78 9.10 13.75
N LEU A 387 12.11 8.86 12.49
CA LEU A 387 12.23 9.90 11.47
C LEU A 387 10.97 9.86 10.61
N ASP A 388 10.16 10.90 10.72
CA ASP A 388 9.01 11.10 9.85
C ASP A 388 9.44 11.85 8.60
N VAL A 389 9.11 11.29 7.45
CA VAL A 389 9.29 11.93 6.15
C VAL A 389 7.91 12.23 5.59
N GLU A 390 7.63 13.52 5.39
CA GLU A 390 6.37 14.05 4.88
C GLU A 390 6.65 15.02 3.71
N GLY A 391 5.62 15.35 2.93
CA GLY A 391 5.78 16.26 1.78
C GLY A 391 6.53 15.63 0.60
N LEU A 392 6.37 14.32 0.38
CA LEU A 392 7.01 13.55 -0.71
C LEU A 392 6.51 13.91 -2.13
N GLY A 393 6.09 15.15 -2.35
CA GLY A 393 5.67 15.71 -3.64
C GLY A 393 5.77 17.25 -3.71
N GLU A 394 5.62 17.95 -2.58
CA GLU A 394 5.75 19.40 -2.47
C GLU A 394 6.63 19.76 -1.25
N GLY A 395 7.95 19.74 -1.43
CA GLY A 395 8.89 20.07 -0.36
C GLY A 395 9.01 19.00 0.73
N VAL A 396 10.00 18.11 0.57
CA VAL A 396 10.28 17.05 1.54
C VAL A 396 10.73 17.63 2.89
N THR A 397 10.06 17.22 3.96
CA THR A 397 10.45 17.54 5.34
C THR A 397 10.75 16.26 6.11
N VAL A 398 11.83 16.27 6.90
CA VAL A 398 12.22 15.15 7.76
C VAL A 398 12.21 15.61 9.21
N ARG A 399 11.36 15.02 10.03
CA ARG A 399 11.20 15.36 11.46
C ARG A 399 11.59 14.19 12.35
N GLU A 400 12.51 14.43 13.27
CA GLU A 400 12.86 13.49 14.33
C GLU A 400 11.85 13.58 15.49
N ARG A 401 11.37 12.42 15.98
CA ARG A 401 10.46 12.29 17.12
C ARG A 401 10.84 11.11 18.02
N PRO A 402 10.44 11.11 19.29
CA PRO A 402 10.50 9.90 20.12
C PRO A 402 9.57 8.81 19.58
N LEU A 403 9.79 7.56 20.00
CA LEU A 403 8.88 6.44 19.74
C LEU A 403 7.49 6.78 20.29
N GLY A 404 6.46 6.59 19.48
CA GLY A 404 5.08 6.82 19.89
C GLY A 404 4.51 5.59 20.60
N ALA A 405 3.85 5.80 21.73
CA ALA A 405 3.12 4.75 22.46
C ALA A 405 1.65 4.60 22.01
N GLU A 406 1.21 5.40 21.05
CA GLU A 406 -0.18 5.39 20.58
C GLU A 406 -0.35 4.68 19.22
N PRO A 407 -1.48 3.96 19.06
CA PRO A 407 -1.93 3.48 17.76
C PRO A 407 -2.14 4.62 16.75
N VAL A 408 -2.00 4.29 15.47
CA VAL A 408 -2.33 5.16 14.36
C VAL A 408 -3.82 5.47 14.40
N ARG A 409 -4.16 6.75 14.42
CA ARG A 409 -5.54 7.23 14.39
C ARG A 409 -6.13 7.16 12.98
N SER A 410 -7.42 6.88 12.91
CA SER A 410 -8.24 7.00 11.70
C SER A 410 -8.26 8.44 11.20
N LEU A 411 -8.60 8.63 9.92
CA LEU A 411 -8.72 9.94 9.32
C LEU A 411 -9.96 10.62 9.89
N THR A 412 -9.81 11.89 10.25
CA THR A 412 -10.98 12.72 10.58
C THR A 412 -11.83 12.92 9.32
N PRO A 413 -13.16 13.09 9.45
CA PRO A 413 -14.03 13.37 8.30
C PRO A 413 -13.57 14.60 7.49
N TYR A 414 -13.03 15.62 8.17
CA TYR A 414 -12.44 16.79 7.51
C TYR A 414 -11.25 16.42 6.63
N ARG A 415 -10.31 15.63 7.16
CA ARG A 415 -9.12 15.22 6.40
C ARG A 415 -9.48 14.34 5.22
N GLN A 416 -10.50 13.49 5.34
CA GLN A 416 -11.02 12.70 4.20
C GLN A 416 -11.57 13.61 3.10
N LYS A 417 -12.38 14.63 3.45
CA LYS A 417 -12.88 15.62 2.49
C LYS A 417 -11.74 16.34 1.78
N LEU A 418 -10.72 16.76 2.53
CA LEU A 418 -9.52 17.41 1.98
C LEU A 418 -8.75 16.50 1.00
N LEU A 419 -8.50 15.25 1.38
CA LEU A 419 -7.82 14.29 0.49
C LEU A 419 -8.65 14.00 -0.78
N ARG A 420 -9.98 13.95 -0.65
CA ARG A 420 -10.89 13.79 -1.79
C ARG A 420 -10.81 14.99 -2.73
N ALA A 421 -10.82 16.21 -2.20
CA ALA A 421 -10.68 17.44 -2.99
C ALA A 421 -9.32 17.48 -3.72
N ASN A 422 -8.22 17.15 -3.02
CA ASN A 422 -6.89 17.09 -3.62
C ASN A 422 -6.79 16.05 -4.75
N ARG A 423 -7.45 14.90 -4.62
CA ARG A 423 -7.44 13.84 -5.66
C ARG A 423 -8.02 14.31 -6.99
N ILE A 424 -9.02 15.19 -6.94
CA ILE A 424 -9.65 15.78 -8.14
C ILE A 424 -9.02 17.13 -8.52
N GLY A 425 -7.90 17.51 -7.89
CA GLY A 425 -7.17 18.75 -8.18
C GLY A 425 -7.93 20.02 -7.82
N ALA A 426 -8.92 19.94 -6.93
CA ALA A 426 -9.75 21.08 -6.53
C ALA A 426 -9.40 21.55 -5.12
N PRO A 427 -9.33 22.87 -4.88
CA PRO A 427 -9.11 23.40 -3.54
C PRO A 427 -10.34 23.16 -2.65
N TYR A 428 -10.10 22.86 -1.38
CA TYR A 428 -11.17 22.64 -0.40
C TYR A 428 -11.61 23.99 0.22
N PRO A 429 -12.90 24.32 0.32
CA PRO A 429 -13.40 25.63 0.80
C PRO A 429 -12.72 26.16 2.06
N TYR A 430 -12.64 25.32 3.08
CA TYR A 430 -12.09 25.72 4.38
C TYR A 430 -10.56 25.91 4.37
N GLU A 431 -9.85 25.35 3.40
CA GLU A 431 -8.43 25.66 3.17
C GLU A 431 -8.26 27.02 2.49
N ILE A 432 -9.17 27.39 1.59
CA ILE A 432 -9.21 28.75 1.01
C ILE A 432 -9.49 29.77 2.12
N VAL A 433 -10.46 29.49 3.00
CA VAL A 433 -10.73 30.33 4.17
C VAL A 433 -9.47 30.49 5.02
N ARG A 434 -8.80 29.40 5.40
CA ARG A 434 -7.55 29.45 6.18
C ARG A 434 -6.45 30.27 5.51
N MET A 435 -6.33 30.16 4.18
CA MET A 435 -5.37 30.94 3.41
C MET A 435 -5.70 32.43 3.44
N LEU A 436 -6.98 32.80 3.34
CA LEU A 436 -7.46 34.18 3.30
C LEU A 436 -7.57 34.83 4.68
N THR A 437 -7.67 34.05 5.76
CA THR A 437 -7.79 34.53 7.14
C THR A 437 -6.66 33.97 8.02
N PRO A 438 -5.39 34.26 7.72
CA PRO A 438 -4.30 33.85 8.60
C PRO A 438 -4.42 34.54 9.96
N PRO A 439 -4.01 33.90 11.07
CA PRO A 439 -4.01 34.53 12.38
C PRO A 439 -2.94 35.65 12.44
N PRO A 440 -3.07 36.63 13.37
CA PRO A 440 -2.15 37.76 13.47
C PRO A 440 -0.67 37.37 13.65
N GLU A 441 -0.43 36.21 14.25
CA GLU A 441 0.91 35.70 14.55
C GLU A 441 1.57 34.99 13.35
N ALA A 442 0.81 34.69 12.29
CA ALA A 442 1.33 33.99 11.13
C ALA A 442 2.01 34.95 10.16
N VAL A 443 3.25 34.63 9.76
CA VAL A 443 3.89 35.29 8.61
C VAL A 443 3.27 34.73 7.34
N ALA A 444 2.25 35.42 6.81
CA ALA A 444 1.46 34.99 5.67
C ALA A 444 1.40 36.06 4.57
N ARG A 445 1.09 35.62 3.34
CA ARG A 445 0.90 36.51 2.18
C ARG A 445 -0.34 37.38 2.31
N PHE A 446 -1.39 36.88 2.97
CA PHE A 446 -2.67 37.56 3.11
C PHE A 446 -2.74 38.31 4.45
N PRO A 447 -3.46 39.44 4.49
CA PRO A 447 -3.70 40.15 5.73
C PRO A 447 -4.51 39.30 6.70
N THR A 448 -4.28 39.52 7.99
CA THR A 448 -5.09 38.94 9.07
C THR A 448 -6.58 39.15 8.81
N GLY A 449 -7.37 38.13 9.13
CA GLY A 449 -8.81 38.19 8.92
C GLY A 449 -9.58 37.21 9.77
N GLU A 450 -10.90 37.30 9.65
CA GLU A 450 -11.87 36.42 10.30
C GLU A 450 -12.90 35.98 9.26
N PHE A 451 -13.36 34.74 9.40
CA PHE A 451 -14.46 34.19 8.62
C PHE A 451 -15.57 33.71 9.56
N THR A 452 -16.75 34.29 9.40
CA THR A 452 -17.96 33.84 10.10
C THR A 452 -18.84 33.08 9.12
N GLU A 453 -18.87 31.76 9.24
CA GLU A 453 -19.74 30.90 8.42
C GLU A 453 -21.21 31.26 8.67
N HIS A 454 -22.00 31.30 7.61
CA HIS A 454 -23.45 31.49 7.67
C HIS A 454 -24.13 30.31 6.98
N ASP A 455 -25.30 29.90 7.48
CA ASP A 455 -26.12 28.86 6.86
C ASP A 455 -27.60 29.21 7.05
N LEU A 456 -28.47 28.49 6.35
CA LEU A 456 -29.92 28.63 6.53
C LEU A 456 -30.34 27.95 7.83
N ASP A 457 -31.11 28.66 8.66
CA ASP A 457 -31.78 28.12 9.84
C ASP A 457 -33.02 27.29 9.46
N GLU A 458 -33.76 26.82 10.48
CA GLU A 458 -34.97 25.99 10.29
C GLU A 458 -36.09 26.73 9.53
N ASP A 459 -36.13 28.06 9.64
CA ASP A 459 -37.09 28.93 8.95
C ASP A 459 -36.63 29.32 7.54
N GLY A 460 -35.43 28.89 7.13
CA GLY A 460 -34.83 29.22 5.84
C GLY A 460 -34.21 30.61 5.77
N HIS A 461 -33.96 31.27 6.90
CA HIS A 461 -33.25 32.54 6.97
C HIS A 461 -31.75 32.32 7.16
N LEU A 462 -30.95 33.22 6.60
CA LEU A 462 -29.51 33.13 6.70
C LEU A 462 -29.01 33.68 8.04
N ALA A 463 -28.35 32.83 8.83
CA ALA A 463 -27.84 33.14 10.16
C ALA A 463 -26.38 32.68 10.34
N PRO A 464 -25.59 33.34 11.19
CA PRO A 464 -24.24 32.89 11.52
C PRO A 464 -24.27 31.55 12.26
N VAL A 465 -23.36 30.64 11.91
CA VAL A 465 -23.26 29.31 12.51
C VAL A 465 -21.87 29.08 13.10
N SER A 466 -21.82 28.43 14.27
CA SER A 466 -20.58 27.99 14.90
C SER A 466 -20.52 26.46 14.86
N ARG A 467 -19.84 25.92 13.84
CA ARG A 467 -19.64 24.47 13.67
C ARG A 467 -18.20 24.16 13.24
N PRO A 468 -17.67 22.97 13.56
CA PRO A 468 -16.38 22.54 13.03
C PRO A 468 -16.38 22.54 11.50
N TYR A 469 -15.28 22.99 10.89
CA TYR A 469 -15.12 23.00 9.44
C TYR A 469 -15.35 21.61 8.82
N GLY A 470 -15.94 21.62 7.63
CA GLY A 470 -16.29 20.42 6.87
C GLY A 470 -17.59 19.74 7.29
N ARG A 471 -18.39 20.36 8.17
CA ARG A 471 -19.74 19.90 8.55
C ARG A 471 -20.87 20.58 7.76
N ASN A 472 -20.54 21.23 6.65
CA ASN A 472 -21.51 21.82 5.73
C ASN A 472 -22.46 20.76 5.13
N THR A 473 -23.74 21.12 5.04
CA THR A 473 -24.83 20.27 4.57
C THR A 473 -25.12 20.44 3.09
N ALA A 474 -24.75 21.57 2.48
CA ALA A 474 -24.82 21.86 1.04
C ALA A 474 -23.43 21.92 0.38
N ASN A 475 -23.38 21.83 -0.95
CA ASN A 475 -22.14 21.90 -1.72
C ASN A 475 -21.62 23.32 -1.90
N VAL A 476 -22.17 24.28 -1.17
CA VAL A 476 -21.69 25.66 -1.11
C VAL A 476 -21.53 26.03 0.36
N VAL A 477 -20.37 26.58 0.69
CA VAL A 477 -20.11 27.21 1.99
C VAL A 477 -20.18 28.72 1.77
N LEU A 478 -20.88 29.43 2.64
CA LEU A 478 -20.99 30.88 2.58
C LEU A 478 -20.74 31.51 3.95
N GLY A 479 -20.34 32.77 3.94
CA GLY A 479 -20.14 33.50 5.19
C GLY A 479 -19.61 34.91 4.96
N LEU A 480 -19.33 35.60 6.07
CA LEU A 480 -18.72 36.92 6.05
C LEU A 480 -17.21 36.78 6.17
N LEU A 481 -16.49 37.35 5.19
CA LEU A 481 -15.03 37.41 5.18
C LEU A 481 -14.57 38.83 5.50
N ARG A 482 -13.91 39.00 6.64
CA ARG A 482 -13.34 40.28 7.09
C ARG A 482 -11.82 40.21 7.08
N ASN A 483 -11.17 41.19 6.47
CA ASN A 483 -9.70 41.30 6.42
C ASN A 483 -9.29 42.73 6.75
N ASN A 484 -8.26 42.88 7.58
CA ASN A 484 -7.68 44.18 7.93
C ASN A 484 -6.56 44.51 6.94
N THR A 485 -6.84 45.36 5.95
CA THR A 485 -5.87 45.75 4.92
C THR A 485 -5.23 47.09 5.28
N GLU A 486 -4.10 47.43 4.65
CA GLU A 486 -3.48 48.76 4.84
C GLU A 486 -4.43 49.92 4.45
N LYS A 487 -5.28 49.70 3.43
CA LYS A 487 -6.22 50.70 2.94
C LYS A 487 -7.49 50.81 3.77
N VAL A 488 -7.88 49.71 4.44
CA VAL A 488 -9.07 49.63 5.29
C VAL A 488 -8.69 48.95 6.61
N PRO A 489 -7.95 49.65 7.50
CA PRO A 489 -7.46 49.08 8.75
C PRO A 489 -8.59 48.65 9.70
N GLU A 490 -9.74 49.31 9.63
CA GLU A 490 -10.96 48.96 10.35
C GLU A 490 -11.54 47.60 9.93
N GLY A 491 -11.04 47.01 8.86
CA GLY A 491 -11.47 45.73 8.34
C GLY A 491 -12.48 45.91 7.22
N MET A 492 -12.04 45.64 6.00
CA MET A 492 -12.91 45.48 4.84
C MET A 492 -13.89 44.32 5.18
N THR A 493 -15.14 44.28 4.70
CA THR A 493 -16.06 43.10 4.81
C THR A 493 -16.66 42.71 3.44
N ARG A 494 -16.88 41.41 3.18
CA ARG A 494 -17.56 40.86 1.98
C ARG A 494 -18.39 39.64 2.36
N VAL A 495 -19.36 39.32 1.53
CA VAL A 495 -19.97 37.98 1.51
C VAL A 495 -19.13 37.07 0.63
N ALA A 496 -18.64 35.96 1.17
CA ALA A 496 -17.84 34.98 0.45
C ALA A 496 -18.64 33.69 0.20
N LEU A 497 -18.51 33.13 -1.00
CA LEU A 497 -19.11 31.89 -1.48
C LEU A 497 -18.01 30.93 -1.95
N PHE A 498 -18.07 29.67 -1.51
CA PHE A 498 -17.10 28.64 -1.86
C PHE A 498 -17.80 27.35 -2.32
N GLY A 499 -17.49 26.87 -3.52
CA GLY A 499 -17.95 25.56 -3.99
C GLY A 499 -17.22 24.41 -3.29
N ASP A 500 -17.96 23.46 -2.71
CA ASP A 500 -17.44 22.23 -2.11
C ASP A 500 -17.50 21.09 -3.14
N PRO A 501 -16.35 20.64 -3.68
CA PRO A 501 -16.31 19.60 -4.69
C PRO A 501 -16.53 18.18 -4.13
N THR A 502 -16.60 18.02 -2.80
CA THR A 502 -16.49 16.71 -2.16
C THR A 502 -17.75 15.85 -2.27
N ARG A 503 -18.89 16.42 -2.67
CA ARG A 503 -20.13 15.67 -2.96
C ARG A 503 -20.66 16.08 -4.32
N GLY A 504 -21.02 15.09 -5.15
CA GLY A 504 -21.53 15.34 -6.50
C GLY A 504 -20.62 16.18 -7.41
N LEU A 505 -19.33 16.32 -7.10
CA LEU A 505 -18.40 17.25 -7.74
C LEU A 505 -18.87 18.72 -7.69
N GLY A 506 -19.55 19.11 -6.61
CA GLY A 506 -20.13 20.45 -6.48
C GLY A 506 -21.38 20.66 -7.34
N ASN A 507 -22.18 19.59 -7.53
CA ASN A 507 -23.45 19.75 -8.23
C ASN A 507 -24.40 20.65 -7.46
N ILE A 508 -25.28 21.31 -8.20
CA ILE A 508 -26.15 22.36 -7.69
C ILE A 508 -27.59 21.86 -7.76
N ALA A 509 -28.29 21.94 -6.64
CA ALA A 509 -29.72 21.75 -6.54
C ALA A 509 -30.35 22.87 -5.71
N GLU A 510 -31.64 22.75 -5.39
CA GLU A 510 -32.37 23.68 -4.51
C GLU A 510 -31.58 24.12 -3.26
N PRO A 511 -30.96 23.23 -2.46
CA PRO A 511 -30.30 23.65 -1.22
C PRO A 511 -29.12 24.59 -1.46
N GLU A 512 -28.35 24.38 -2.54
CA GLU A 512 -27.26 25.27 -2.94
C GLU A 512 -27.81 26.60 -3.49
N CYS A 513 -28.83 26.55 -4.34
CA CYS A 513 -29.43 27.75 -4.94
C CYS A 513 -30.03 28.69 -3.89
N ARG A 514 -30.76 28.16 -2.89
CA ARG A 514 -31.32 28.97 -1.79
C ARG A 514 -30.24 29.71 -1.01
N ARG A 515 -29.10 29.05 -0.76
CA ARG A 515 -27.94 29.63 -0.08
C ARG A 515 -27.29 30.74 -0.91
N ILE A 516 -27.13 30.54 -2.21
CA ILE A 516 -26.57 31.55 -3.11
C ILE A 516 -27.50 32.79 -3.16
N VAL A 517 -28.80 32.60 -3.32
CA VAL A 517 -29.79 33.71 -3.30
C VAL A 517 -29.72 34.48 -1.98
N ALA A 518 -29.74 33.77 -0.85
CA ALA A 518 -29.67 34.40 0.47
C ALA A 518 -28.36 35.15 0.71
N ALA A 519 -27.25 34.68 0.13
CA ALA A 519 -25.97 35.38 0.17
C ALA A 519 -25.98 36.68 -0.64
N LEU A 520 -26.60 36.67 -1.83
CA LEU A 520 -26.80 37.90 -2.63
C LEU A 520 -27.70 38.90 -1.89
N ASP A 521 -28.76 38.43 -1.24
CA ASP A 521 -29.63 39.27 -0.41
C ASP A 521 -28.89 39.88 0.78
N LEU A 522 -28.01 39.12 1.44
CA LEU A 522 -27.17 39.62 2.52
C LEU A 522 -26.20 40.69 2.02
N ALA A 523 -25.56 40.46 0.88
CA ALA A 523 -24.64 41.40 0.27
C ALA A 523 -25.32 42.72 -0.10
N GLU A 524 -26.53 42.66 -0.68
CA GLU A 524 -27.34 43.84 -1.00
C GLU A 524 -27.74 44.62 0.25
N ARG A 525 -28.22 43.93 1.30
CA ARG A 525 -28.59 44.59 2.58
C ARG A 525 -27.40 45.28 3.26
N MET A 526 -26.21 44.68 3.17
CA MET A 526 -25.00 45.22 3.78
C MET A 526 -24.27 46.24 2.90
N GLY A 527 -24.60 46.32 1.61
CA GLY A 527 -23.89 47.16 0.65
C GLY A 527 -22.43 46.73 0.43
N VAL A 528 -22.14 45.43 0.50
CA VAL A 528 -20.78 44.86 0.37
C VAL A 528 -20.67 43.99 -0.88
N PRO A 529 -19.46 43.84 -1.47
CA PRO A 529 -19.26 42.97 -2.63
C PRO A 529 -19.37 41.49 -2.26
N VAL A 530 -19.63 40.67 -3.28
CA VAL A 530 -19.64 39.20 -3.20
C VAL A 530 -18.32 38.66 -3.76
N GLU A 531 -17.69 37.74 -3.04
CA GLU A 531 -16.52 37.01 -3.50
C GLU A 531 -16.89 35.55 -3.71
N TRP A 532 -16.78 35.07 -4.95
CA TRP A 532 -17.21 33.73 -5.32
C TRP A 532 -16.06 32.89 -5.84
N PHE A 533 -15.67 31.90 -5.04
CA PHE A 533 -14.75 30.83 -5.39
C PHE A 533 -15.54 29.70 -6.03
N THR A 534 -15.63 29.76 -7.35
CA THR A 534 -16.56 28.93 -8.13
C THR A 534 -15.95 27.58 -8.45
N LEU A 535 -16.73 26.54 -8.21
CA LEU A 535 -16.52 25.16 -8.65
C LEU A 535 -17.89 24.50 -8.70
N SER A 536 -18.26 23.94 -9.86
CA SER A 536 -19.50 23.19 -9.97
C SER A 536 -19.50 22.23 -11.15
N SER A 537 -20.05 21.03 -10.95
CA SER A 537 -20.36 20.08 -12.02
C SER A 537 -21.70 20.34 -12.72
N GLY A 538 -22.35 21.47 -12.44
CA GLY A 538 -23.63 21.86 -13.02
C GLY A 538 -24.84 21.40 -12.20
N ALA A 539 -26.00 21.41 -12.84
CA ALA A 539 -27.26 21.00 -12.21
C ALA A 539 -27.19 19.54 -11.76
N LYS A 540 -27.75 19.24 -10.59
CA LYS A 540 -27.95 17.85 -10.18
C LYS A 540 -28.89 17.15 -11.17
N ILE A 541 -28.35 16.16 -11.89
CA ILE A 541 -29.12 15.28 -12.76
C ILE A 541 -29.73 14.19 -11.87
N ALA A 542 -31.04 14.14 -11.78
CA ALA A 542 -31.76 13.10 -11.06
C ALA A 542 -33.07 12.76 -11.81
N MET A 543 -33.39 11.46 -11.89
CA MET A 543 -34.56 10.98 -12.64
C MET A 543 -35.89 11.24 -11.91
N ASP A 544 -35.82 11.52 -10.61
CA ASP A 544 -36.94 11.72 -9.70
C ASP A 544 -37.31 13.21 -9.48
N SER A 545 -36.46 14.16 -9.88
CA SER A 545 -36.65 15.59 -9.59
C SER A 545 -37.06 16.46 -10.79
N GLY A 546 -37.47 15.87 -11.91
CA GLY A 546 -37.93 16.61 -13.10
C GLY A 546 -37.02 17.79 -13.51
N THR A 547 -37.63 18.94 -13.85
CA THR A 547 -36.92 20.20 -14.17
C THR A 547 -36.78 21.14 -12.97
N GLU A 548 -37.19 20.74 -11.77
CA GLU A 548 -37.24 21.63 -10.59
C GLU A 548 -35.86 22.22 -10.24
N ASN A 549 -34.79 21.44 -10.44
CA ASN A 549 -33.41 21.94 -10.27
C ASN A 549 -33.08 23.07 -11.26
N MET A 550 -33.66 23.06 -12.47
CA MET A 550 -33.46 24.13 -13.45
C MET A 550 -34.18 25.42 -13.04
N ASP A 551 -35.36 25.31 -12.42
CA ASP A 551 -36.10 26.48 -11.93
C ASP A 551 -35.29 27.23 -10.85
N TRP A 552 -34.69 26.48 -9.92
CA TRP A 552 -33.80 27.03 -8.90
C TRP A 552 -32.52 27.65 -9.50
N ILE A 553 -31.97 27.05 -10.55
CA ILE A 553 -30.83 27.63 -11.27
C ILE A 553 -31.22 28.94 -11.95
N GLY A 554 -32.40 28.99 -12.58
CA GLY A 554 -32.97 30.20 -13.16
C GLY A 554 -33.22 31.28 -12.11
N ALA A 555 -33.66 30.91 -10.91
CA ALA A 555 -33.86 31.83 -9.80
C ALA A 555 -32.54 32.49 -9.36
N VAL A 556 -31.44 31.72 -9.25
CA VAL A 556 -30.11 32.27 -8.97
C VAL A 556 -29.67 33.24 -10.06
N LEU A 557 -29.81 32.84 -11.34
CA LEU A 557 -29.46 33.69 -12.48
C LEU A 557 -30.22 35.02 -12.45
N ARG A 558 -31.55 34.97 -12.30
CA ARG A 558 -32.39 36.16 -12.20
C ARG A 558 -31.94 37.06 -11.04
N ARG A 559 -31.72 36.47 -9.87
CA ARG A 559 -31.34 37.23 -8.68
C ARG A 559 -29.97 37.90 -8.84
N LEU A 560 -29.02 37.21 -9.47
CA LEU A 560 -27.69 37.72 -9.78
C LEU A 560 -27.76 38.91 -10.73
N ILE A 561 -28.57 38.83 -11.79
CA ILE A 561 -28.82 39.95 -12.72
C ILE A 561 -29.44 41.13 -11.97
N GLU A 562 -30.46 40.90 -11.14
CA GLU A 562 -31.09 41.98 -10.36
C GLU A 562 -30.09 42.63 -9.38
N PHE A 563 -29.20 41.84 -8.78
CA PHE A 563 -28.13 42.33 -7.89
C PHE A 563 -27.13 43.23 -8.64
N THR A 564 -26.61 42.77 -9.78
CA THR A 564 -25.62 43.52 -10.55
C THR A 564 -26.21 44.76 -11.23
N GLN A 565 -27.46 44.70 -11.70
CA GLN A 565 -28.17 45.87 -12.25
C GLN A 565 -28.40 46.98 -11.22
N ARG A 566 -28.51 46.63 -9.93
CA ARG A 566 -28.55 47.61 -8.82
C ARG A 566 -27.17 48.12 -8.42
N GLY A 567 -26.12 47.74 -9.14
CA GLY A 567 -24.74 48.16 -8.90
C GLY A 567 -23.98 47.27 -7.92
N GLY A 568 -24.51 46.11 -7.57
CA GLY A 568 -23.82 45.09 -6.79
C GLY A 568 -22.58 44.58 -7.50
N GLU A 569 -21.50 44.37 -6.75
CA GLU A 569 -20.21 43.91 -7.26
C GLU A 569 -19.99 42.44 -6.93
N VAL A 570 -19.59 41.65 -7.94
CA VAL A 570 -19.30 40.21 -7.80
C VAL A 570 -17.93 39.90 -8.36
N ASN A 571 -17.01 39.48 -7.50
CA ASN A 571 -15.66 39.06 -7.86
C ASN A 571 -15.58 37.54 -7.88
N ILE A 572 -15.15 36.97 -9.00
CA ILE A 572 -15.14 35.53 -9.25
C ILE A 572 -13.71 35.03 -9.39
N VAL A 573 -13.39 33.98 -8.64
CA VAL A 573 -12.20 33.15 -8.86
C VAL A 573 -12.66 31.77 -9.29
N VAL A 574 -12.28 31.34 -10.48
CA VAL A 574 -12.60 30.00 -10.98
C VAL A 574 -11.60 29.01 -10.40
N THR A 575 -12.06 28.21 -9.44
CA THR A 575 -11.21 27.34 -8.62
C THR A 575 -11.10 25.90 -9.13
N GLY A 576 -11.87 25.55 -10.16
CA GLY A 576 -11.81 24.25 -10.81
C GLY A 576 -12.60 24.25 -12.10
N VAL A 577 -13.16 23.08 -12.46
CA VAL A 577 -14.03 22.94 -13.63
C VAL A 577 -15.44 23.38 -13.26
N ASN A 578 -15.96 24.35 -13.99
CA ASN A 578 -17.34 24.82 -13.92
C ASN A 578 -18.11 24.30 -15.13
N VAL A 579 -19.17 23.54 -14.89
CA VAL A 579 -20.02 22.94 -15.93
C VAL A 579 -21.44 23.51 -15.89
N GLY A 580 -22.06 23.69 -17.05
CA GLY A 580 -23.49 23.98 -17.18
C GLY A 580 -23.89 25.38 -16.70
N ALA A 581 -24.58 25.47 -15.56
CA ALA A 581 -25.16 26.71 -15.05
C ALA A 581 -24.11 27.73 -14.55
N GLN A 582 -23.05 27.26 -13.91
CA GLN A 582 -22.06 28.12 -13.27
C GLN A 582 -21.34 29.06 -14.27
N PRO A 583 -20.91 28.61 -15.47
CA PRO A 583 -20.40 29.52 -16.49
C PRO A 583 -21.35 30.66 -16.89
N TYR A 584 -22.67 30.40 -16.97
CA TYR A 584 -23.65 31.46 -17.25
C TYR A 584 -23.69 32.50 -16.14
N TRP A 585 -23.74 32.05 -14.87
CA TRP A 585 -23.70 32.96 -13.73
C TRP A 585 -22.41 33.77 -13.70
N ASN A 586 -21.28 33.12 -14.02
CA ASN A 586 -19.99 33.78 -14.06
C ASN A 586 -19.95 34.91 -15.09
N ALA A 587 -20.50 34.69 -16.28
CA ALA A 587 -20.58 35.70 -17.34
C ALA A 587 -21.54 36.85 -16.96
N GLU A 588 -22.73 36.52 -16.46
CA GLU A 588 -23.77 37.50 -16.10
C GLU A 588 -23.37 38.33 -14.87
N ALA A 589 -22.43 37.85 -14.06
CA ALA A 589 -21.85 38.58 -12.94
C ALA A 589 -20.78 39.60 -13.33
N THR A 590 -20.06 39.42 -14.45
CA THR A 590 -18.81 40.17 -14.70
C THR A 590 -18.65 40.76 -16.11
N MET A 591 -19.47 40.37 -17.08
CA MET A 591 -19.25 40.72 -18.49
C MET A 591 -20.17 41.77 -19.09
N LEU A 592 -21.31 42.07 -18.45
CA LEU A 592 -22.25 43.04 -18.99
C LEU A 592 -21.78 44.46 -18.72
N MET A 593 -22.19 45.43 -19.54
CA MET A 593 -21.73 46.82 -19.39
C MET A 593 -22.02 47.43 -18.01
N HIS A 594 -23.02 46.91 -17.29
CA HIS A 594 -23.40 47.37 -15.96
C HIS A 594 -22.75 46.58 -14.82
N THR A 595 -22.13 45.43 -15.09
CA THR A 595 -21.56 44.58 -14.04
C THR A 595 -20.29 45.20 -13.48
N ARG A 596 -20.11 45.04 -12.17
CA ARG A 596 -18.91 45.44 -11.43
C ARG A 596 -18.26 44.21 -10.84
N GLY A 597 -16.94 44.16 -10.89
CA GLY A 597 -16.14 43.06 -10.37
C GLY A 597 -15.29 42.43 -11.46
N ILE A 598 -14.58 41.37 -11.10
CA ILE A 598 -13.60 40.73 -11.97
C ILE A 598 -13.79 39.21 -12.03
N LEU A 599 -13.35 38.58 -13.11
CA LEU A 599 -13.20 37.13 -13.22
C LEU A 599 -11.73 36.74 -13.39
N VAL A 600 -11.23 35.93 -12.46
CA VAL A 600 -9.86 35.41 -12.47
C VAL A 600 -9.87 33.90 -12.68
N MET A 601 -9.05 33.42 -13.62
CA MET A 601 -8.86 31.99 -13.88
C MET A 601 -7.43 31.55 -13.56
N THR A 602 -7.28 30.26 -13.28
CA THR A 602 -5.98 29.59 -13.07
C THR A 602 -5.77 28.48 -14.12
N PRO A 603 -4.53 27.97 -14.30
CA PRO A 603 -4.27 26.85 -15.21
C PRO A 603 -5.11 25.60 -14.93
N ALA A 604 -5.50 25.39 -13.66
CA ALA A 604 -6.29 24.24 -13.22
C ALA A 604 -7.82 24.48 -13.32
N SER A 605 -8.26 25.50 -14.05
CA SER A 605 -9.68 25.88 -14.14
C SER A 605 -10.22 25.91 -15.58
N ALA A 606 -11.50 25.61 -15.73
CA ALA A 606 -12.20 25.64 -17.02
C ALA A 606 -13.67 26.03 -16.82
N MET A 607 -14.26 26.72 -17.79
CA MET A 607 -15.69 27.02 -17.84
C MET A 607 -16.28 26.39 -19.11
N VAL A 608 -17.20 25.43 -18.97
CA VAL A 608 -17.76 24.67 -20.09
C VAL A 608 -19.27 24.49 -19.91
N LEU A 609 -20.05 24.54 -20.99
CA LEU A 609 -21.48 24.25 -20.91
C LEU A 609 -21.75 22.75 -20.85
N THR A 610 -21.01 22.00 -21.67
CA THR A 610 -21.04 20.55 -21.77
C THR A 610 -19.61 20.03 -21.63
N GLY A 611 -19.41 19.04 -20.76
CA GLY A 611 -18.09 18.44 -20.56
C GLY A 611 -17.59 17.71 -21.82
N LYS A 612 -16.28 17.68 -22.00
CA LYS A 612 -15.60 17.08 -23.16
C LYS A 612 -16.05 15.64 -23.44
N GLN A 613 -16.14 14.80 -22.40
CA GLN A 613 -16.55 13.40 -22.57
C GLN A 613 -17.98 13.24 -23.10
N ALA A 614 -18.89 14.16 -22.75
CA ALA A 614 -20.24 14.16 -23.30
C ALA A 614 -20.25 14.65 -24.76
N LEU A 615 -19.38 15.61 -25.10
CA LEU A 615 -19.20 16.07 -26.47
C LEU A 615 -18.61 14.97 -27.37
N ASP A 616 -17.61 14.22 -26.90
CA ASP A 616 -17.04 13.06 -27.61
C ASP A 616 -18.13 12.03 -27.95
N TYR A 617 -19.01 11.73 -26.99
CA TYR A 617 -20.12 10.80 -27.19
C TYR A 617 -21.12 11.32 -28.25
N SER A 618 -21.31 12.64 -28.33
CA SER A 618 -22.13 13.28 -29.35
C SER A 618 -21.43 13.49 -30.70
N GLY A 619 -20.17 13.02 -30.85
CA GLY A 619 -19.37 13.17 -32.07
C GLY A 619 -18.78 14.57 -32.27
N GLY A 620 -18.71 15.38 -31.21
CA GLY A 620 -18.37 16.79 -31.28
C GLY A 620 -17.05 17.13 -30.60
N VAL A 621 -16.19 17.84 -31.35
CA VAL A 621 -15.00 18.61 -30.91
C VAL A 621 -13.69 17.82 -30.75
N SER A 622 -12.67 18.25 -31.51
CA SER A 622 -11.31 17.67 -31.53
C SER A 622 -10.41 18.05 -30.33
N ALA A 623 -10.97 18.57 -29.25
CA ALA A 623 -10.19 19.01 -28.10
C ALA A 623 -9.81 17.83 -27.20
N GLU A 624 -8.68 17.93 -26.53
CA GLU A 624 -8.08 16.85 -25.73
C GLU A 624 -8.85 16.67 -24.41
N ASP A 625 -9.26 17.77 -23.78
CA ASP A 625 -9.89 17.82 -22.46
C ASP A 625 -10.79 19.06 -22.25
N ASN A 626 -11.33 19.22 -21.03
CA ASN A 626 -12.14 20.38 -20.66
C ASN A 626 -11.37 21.71 -20.70
N PHE A 627 -10.05 21.69 -20.47
CA PHE A 627 -9.21 22.89 -20.54
C PHE A 627 -9.02 23.33 -22.00
N GLY A 628 -9.03 22.38 -22.94
CA GLY A 628 -9.00 22.62 -24.38
C GLY A 628 -10.20 23.42 -24.89
N ILE A 629 -11.39 23.19 -24.33
CA ILE A 629 -12.66 23.83 -24.76
C ILE A 629 -13.16 24.94 -23.84
N GLY A 630 -12.59 25.11 -22.65
CA GLY A 630 -13.07 26.07 -21.66
C GLY A 630 -12.00 26.68 -20.76
N GLY A 631 -10.72 26.39 -21.00
CA GLY A 631 -9.61 26.98 -20.26
C GLY A 631 -9.33 28.42 -20.67
N PHE A 632 -8.57 29.13 -19.82
CA PHE A 632 -8.16 30.51 -20.06
C PHE A 632 -7.38 30.65 -21.37
N ASP A 633 -6.38 29.80 -21.58
CA ASP A 633 -5.41 29.97 -22.67
C ASP A 633 -5.99 29.87 -24.08
N ARG A 634 -7.00 29.03 -24.28
CA ARG A 634 -7.52 28.73 -25.62
C ARG A 634 -8.86 29.41 -25.90
N ILE A 635 -9.70 29.58 -24.88
CA ILE A 635 -11.09 29.99 -25.07
C ILE A 635 -11.43 31.22 -24.22
N MET A 636 -11.32 31.10 -22.89
CA MET A 636 -11.88 32.11 -21.97
C MET A 636 -11.08 33.42 -21.93
N GLY A 637 -9.76 33.37 -22.07
CA GLY A 637 -8.95 34.59 -22.20
C GLY A 637 -9.24 35.31 -23.54
N PRO A 638 -9.08 34.63 -24.69
CA PRO A 638 -9.32 35.24 -26.01
C PRO A 638 -10.71 35.83 -26.23
N ASN A 639 -11.76 35.21 -25.67
CA ASN A 639 -13.13 35.71 -25.80
C ASN A 639 -13.50 36.77 -24.73
N GLY A 640 -12.59 37.11 -23.82
CA GLY A 640 -12.78 38.11 -22.77
C GLY A 640 -13.63 37.67 -21.58
N GLN A 641 -14.08 36.41 -21.51
CA GLN A 641 -14.80 35.88 -20.34
C GLN A 641 -13.87 35.73 -19.12
N GLY A 642 -12.66 35.27 -19.35
CA GLY A 642 -11.53 35.28 -18.42
C GLY A 642 -10.80 36.61 -18.51
N GLN A 643 -11.09 37.52 -17.59
CA GLN A 643 -10.50 38.87 -17.59
C GLN A 643 -9.06 38.87 -17.07
N TYR A 644 -8.76 38.01 -16.09
CA TYR A 644 -7.45 37.89 -15.48
C TYR A 644 -6.99 36.44 -15.40
N TRP A 645 -5.68 36.25 -15.51
CA TRP A 645 -5.02 34.98 -15.31
C TRP A 645 -4.06 35.04 -14.12
N ALA A 646 -4.02 33.97 -13.35
CA ALA A 646 -3.08 33.81 -12.25
C ALA A 646 -2.48 32.40 -12.23
N PRO A 647 -1.17 32.25 -11.98
CA PRO A 647 -0.52 30.94 -12.01
C PRO A 647 -0.96 30.02 -10.87
N THR A 648 -1.36 30.58 -9.73
CA THR A 648 -1.85 29.83 -8.57
C THR A 648 -3.13 30.45 -8.00
N LEU A 649 -3.85 29.68 -7.19
CA LEU A 649 -5.01 30.18 -6.44
C LEU A 649 -4.64 31.34 -5.49
N ALA A 650 -3.47 31.27 -4.86
CA ALA A 650 -2.98 32.34 -4.00
C ALA A 650 -2.69 33.61 -4.81
N ASP A 651 -2.15 33.49 -6.02
CA ASP A 651 -1.96 34.64 -6.92
C ASP A 651 -3.31 35.22 -7.37
N ALA A 652 -4.29 34.37 -7.68
CA ALA A 652 -5.64 34.81 -8.06
C ALA A 652 -6.29 35.65 -6.93
N CYS A 653 -6.16 35.17 -5.69
CA CYS A 653 -6.66 35.89 -4.51
C CYS A 653 -5.88 37.19 -4.22
N ALA A 654 -4.61 37.25 -4.60
CA ALA A 654 -3.76 38.42 -4.39
C ALA A 654 -4.03 39.55 -5.39
N ILE A 655 -4.40 39.23 -6.64
CA ILE A 655 -4.84 40.22 -7.65
C ILE A 655 -5.96 41.10 -7.10
N ARG A 656 -6.84 40.52 -6.27
CA ARG A 656 -7.91 41.22 -5.55
C ARG A 656 -7.40 42.04 -4.34
N SER A 657 -6.47 41.46 -3.58
CA SER A 657 -6.06 41.99 -2.27
C SER A 657 -5.09 43.18 -2.38
N ASN A 658 -4.30 43.27 -3.45
CA ASN A 658 -3.29 44.31 -3.66
C ASN A 658 -3.69 45.28 -4.80
N SER A 659 -4.38 46.35 -4.43
CA SER A 659 -4.47 47.56 -5.26
C SER A 659 -3.23 48.45 -5.09
N SER A 660 -2.02 47.87 -5.18
CA SER A 660 -0.83 48.66 -5.49
C SER A 660 -0.74 48.78 -7.01
N ALA A 661 -0.78 50.02 -7.51
CA ALA A 661 -0.80 50.33 -8.94
C ALA A 661 0.34 49.63 -9.73
N THR A 662 1.44 49.30 -9.04
CA THR A 662 2.63 48.66 -9.60
C THR A 662 2.44 47.18 -9.93
N SER A 663 1.70 46.42 -9.11
CA SER A 663 1.48 44.99 -9.39
C SER A 663 0.49 44.77 -10.53
N LEU A 664 -0.53 45.63 -10.62
CA LEU A 664 -1.47 45.64 -11.74
C LEU A 664 -0.81 46.11 -13.04
N SER A 665 0.11 47.10 -12.98
CA SER A 665 0.85 47.52 -14.17
C SER A 665 1.83 46.45 -14.64
N LEU A 666 2.50 45.73 -13.73
CA LEU A 666 3.40 44.63 -14.08
C LEU A 666 2.63 43.41 -14.60
N ALA A 667 1.48 43.07 -14.03
CA ALA A 667 0.62 42.01 -14.55
C ALA A 667 0.04 42.37 -15.93
N ALA A 668 -0.39 43.62 -16.14
CA ALA A 668 -0.85 44.11 -17.43
C ALA A 668 0.29 44.11 -18.47
N ARG A 669 1.49 44.55 -18.09
CA ARG A 669 2.69 44.51 -18.94
C ARG A 669 3.09 43.08 -19.28
N LEU A 670 3.00 42.16 -18.31
CA LEU A 670 3.27 40.75 -18.53
C LEU A 670 2.24 40.15 -19.48
N ALA A 671 0.94 40.44 -19.30
CA ALA A 671 -0.12 39.98 -20.19
C ALA A 671 0.08 40.50 -21.62
N GLU A 672 0.43 41.77 -21.79
CA GLU A 672 0.74 42.40 -23.08
C GLU A 672 1.95 41.72 -23.76
N VAL A 673 3.04 41.52 -23.02
CA VAL A 673 4.25 40.88 -23.54
C VAL A 673 4.01 39.41 -23.85
N THR A 674 3.30 38.67 -22.99
CA THR A 674 2.96 37.27 -23.20
C THR A 674 2.05 37.10 -24.42
N ALA A 675 1.06 37.98 -24.61
CA ALA A 675 0.20 37.95 -25.80
C ALA A 675 1.01 38.22 -27.08
N ALA A 676 1.91 39.20 -27.07
CA ALA A 676 2.77 39.51 -28.21
C ALA A 676 3.75 38.37 -28.55
N VAL A 677 4.43 37.80 -27.55
CA VAL A 677 5.36 36.68 -27.73
C VAL A 677 4.61 35.44 -28.21
N ARG A 678 3.42 35.17 -27.67
CA ARG A 678 2.60 34.02 -28.07
C ARG A 678 2.11 34.15 -29.50
N ALA A 679 1.64 35.33 -29.92
CA ALA A 679 1.27 35.58 -31.30
C ALA A 679 2.46 35.35 -32.25
N ALA A 680 3.64 35.88 -31.91
CA ALA A 680 4.85 35.67 -32.70
C ALA A 680 5.24 34.19 -32.82
N LYS A 681 5.17 33.42 -31.71
CA LYS A 681 5.49 31.99 -31.71
C LYS A 681 4.44 31.14 -32.43
N LEU A 682 3.17 31.50 -32.34
CA LEU A 682 2.12 30.87 -33.15
C LEU A 682 2.34 31.08 -34.64
N SER A 683 2.72 32.28 -35.07
CA SER A 683 3.07 32.55 -36.47
C SER A 683 4.31 31.75 -36.91
N GLU A 684 5.36 31.69 -36.09
CA GLU A 684 6.58 30.91 -36.41
C GLU A 684 6.29 29.41 -36.56
N VAL A 685 5.47 28.85 -35.65
CA VAL A 685 5.04 27.45 -35.71
C VAL A 685 4.09 27.20 -36.88
N ALA A 686 3.19 28.13 -37.19
CA ALA A 686 2.32 28.03 -38.36
C ALA A 686 3.14 28.05 -39.67
N GLU A 687 4.14 28.92 -39.79
CA GLU A 687 5.05 28.95 -40.94
C GLU A 687 5.90 27.68 -41.05
N GLU A 688 6.37 27.13 -39.93
CA GLU A 688 7.06 25.84 -39.91
C GLU A 688 6.13 24.69 -40.33
N PHE A 689 4.90 24.68 -39.81
CA PHE A 689 3.89 23.70 -40.17
C PHE A 689 3.56 23.77 -41.66
N ASP A 690 3.27 24.95 -42.21
CA ASP A 690 2.93 25.16 -43.62
C ASP A 690 4.09 24.78 -44.55
N ARG A 691 5.33 25.03 -44.13
CA ARG A 691 6.54 24.61 -44.87
C ARG A 691 6.71 23.10 -44.92
N ILE A 692 6.31 22.38 -43.87
CA ILE A 692 6.38 20.91 -43.81
C ILE A 692 5.14 20.28 -44.48
N HIS A 693 3.97 20.92 -44.39
CA HIS A 693 2.66 20.37 -44.76
C HIS A 693 2.05 21.14 -45.93
N THR A 694 2.69 21.06 -47.11
CA THR A 694 2.13 21.61 -48.35
C THR A 694 1.31 20.58 -49.11
N VAL A 695 0.26 21.03 -49.81
CA VAL A 695 -0.55 20.18 -50.70
C VAL A 695 0.31 19.62 -51.86
N GLN A 696 1.34 20.36 -52.27
CA GLN A 696 2.34 19.94 -53.27
C GLN A 696 3.15 18.73 -52.79
N ARG A 697 3.52 18.69 -51.50
CA ARG A 697 4.15 17.51 -50.90
C ARG A 697 3.20 16.33 -50.85
N ALA A 698 1.92 16.56 -50.52
CA ALA A 698 0.89 15.50 -50.53
C ALA A 698 0.71 14.87 -51.92
N LEU A 699 0.80 15.66 -52.99
CA LEU A 699 0.87 15.18 -54.38
C LEU A 699 2.14 14.35 -54.65
N ALA A 700 3.31 14.85 -54.22
CA ALA A 700 4.59 14.18 -54.47
C ALA A 700 4.73 12.80 -53.79
N VAL A 701 4.08 12.61 -52.63
CA VAL A 701 4.07 11.33 -51.92
C VAL A 701 2.89 10.43 -52.30
N GLY A 702 2.07 10.84 -53.28
CA GLY A 702 0.94 10.07 -53.79
C GLY A 702 -0.28 10.02 -52.86
N SER A 703 -0.36 10.92 -51.87
CA SER A 703 -1.53 11.02 -50.97
C SER A 703 -2.71 11.75 -51.62
N VAL A 704 -2.46 12.54 -52.67
CA VAL A 704 -3.48 13.24 -53.46
C VAL A 704 -3.08 13.10 -54.93
N ASP A 705 -4.01 12.74 -55.81
CA ASP A 705 -3.68 12.48 -57.21
C ASP A 705 -3.40 13.76 -58.02
N ARG A 706 -4.04 14.88 -57.64
CA ARG A 706 -3.95 16.14 -58.39
C ARG A 706 -4.36 17.34 -57.54
N ILE A 707 -3.71 18.48 -57.79
CA ILE A 707 -4.08 19.78 -57.24
C ILE A 707 -4.87 20.56 -58.31
N ILE A 708 -6.04 21.07 -57.96
CA ILE A 708 -6.93 21.78 -58.88
C ILE A 708 -7.07 23.22 -58.39
N SER A 709 -6.78 24.19 -59.26
CA SER A 709 -7.02 25.59 -58.93
C SER A 709 -8.51 25.87 -58.85
N ALA A 710 -8.92 26.85 -58.04
CA ALA A 710 -10.33 27.21 -57.88
C ALA A 710 -11.04 27.51 -59.22
N GLU A 711 -10.34 28.15 -60.15
CA GLU A 711 -10.83 28.45 -61.50
C GLU A 711 -11.10 27.19 -62.34
N ALA A 712 -10.29 26.14 -62.15
CA ALA A 712 -10.41 24.88 -62.89
C ALA A 712 -11.32 23.86 -62.19
N LEU A 713 -11.78 24.15 -60.96
CA LEU A 713 -12.56 23.22 -60.15
C LEU A 713 -13.87 22.82 -60.83
N ARG A 714 -14.64 23.81 -61.30
CA ARG A 714 -15.96 23.55 -61.92
C ARG A 714 -15.83 22.77 -63.23
N PRO A 715 -14.96 23.14 -64.20
CA PRO A 715 -14.73 22.33 -65.38
C PRO A 715 -14.27 20.91 -65.06
N TYR A 716 -13.38 20.74 -64.06
CA TYR A 716 -12.88 19.42 -63.67
C TYR A 716 -13.96 18.52 -63.09
N VAL A 717 -14.83 19.06 -62.21
CA VAL A 717 -15.93 18.29 -61.62
C VAL A 717 -16.93 17.84 -62.69
N ILE A 718 -17.25 18.71 -63.66
CA ILE A 718 -18.14 18.36 -64.77
C ILE A 718 -17.55 17.19 -65.58
N ASP A 719 -16.29 17.32 -66.01
CA ASP A 719 -15.57 16.30 -66.79
C ASP A 719 -15.36 14.98 -66.00
N ALA A 720 -15.15 15.05 -64.69
CA ALA A 720 -15.08 13.85 -63.83
C ALA A 720 -16.44 13.14 -63.71
N LEU A 721 -17.54 13.89 -63.59
CA LEU A 721 -18.89 13.34 -63.58
C LEU A 721 -19.25 12.72 -64.94
N GLU A 722 -18.90 13.38 -66.05
CA GLU A 722 -19.12 12.85 -67.41
C GLU A 722 -18.35 11.55 -67.66
N ARG A 723 -17.08 11.47 -67.22
CA ARG A 723 -16.32 10.20 -67.24
C ARG A 723 -17.00 9.10 -66.42
N GLY A 724 -17.45 9.44 -65.21
CA GLY A 724 -18.15 8.49 -64.33
C GLY A 724 -19.45 7.98 -64.93
N LEU A 725 -20.18 8.83 -65.65
CA LEU A 725 -21.42 8.47 -66.36
C LEU A 725 -21.16 7.66 -67.64
N SER A 726 -20.00 7.83 -68.29
CA SER A 726 -19.60 7.05 -69.47
C SER A 726 -19.07 5.64 -69.16
N LEU A 727 -18.77 5.36 -67.89
CA LEU A 727 -18.30 4.08 -67.36
C LEU A 727 -19.41 3.28 -66.64
N GLY A 728 -20.65 3.79 -66.66
CA GLY A 728 -21.85 3.21 -66.05
C GLY A 728 -22.82 2.62 -67.05
#